data_AF-A0A3N7DBS4-F1
#
_entry.id   AF-A0A3N7DBS4-F1
#
_cell.length_a   1.000
_cell.length_b   1.000
_cell.length_c   1.000
_cell.angle_alpha   90.00
_cell.angle_beta   90.00
_cell.angle_gamma   90.00
#
_symmetry.space_group_name_H-M   'P 1'
#
loop_
_entity.id
_entity.type
_entity.pdbx_description
1 polymer ?
#
loop_
_entity_poly.entity_id
_entity_poly.type
_entity_poly.pdbx_seq_one_letter_code
_entity_poly.pdbx_strand_id
1 'polypeptide(L)'
;MILNKTSFFSTGKKHQIKLADTFRIPFFTGLVCLFAFSVNAQTPKKLPKKIAKKAVADTLKKKNPADSTKGKDLKNYTELLKKAKTLNGLFKVHQIETDYYFEIPLKLMGKDFLIVNKISSVPLALNEFGLNKGINYDNKVIRFSQNKLAKTVWVKSIVPQVESPEGDAITRSVKDNFVGSVIESFKIEAYSPDSSAVVIKMNRVFDGTDKSFNDVFTDIGLGTAPKTSLSGIEHIKSFPENIVVRALLSTKVTEGRSSTPISMAVTTNLLLLPEKPMKPRFADDRVGFFTTPRWYFSDAQHKLETRELLTRWRMEPKPEDRARYLKGELVEPVKPIIFYIDPSTPVQWRKQIIAGVVDWQKAFEQAGFKNAIQAREVTDTTDYDGDDIRYSEITYAASPKSNAMGPAVVDPRSGEILESDVIWWHNVMTSLNFWMRIQTGVIDPEARKNKLSDERMAHAIRFVSSHEIGHTLGLKHNMGSSFAFPVDSLRSPSFTKRMGGTASSIMDYARFNYVAQPEDKVTNITPQIGLYDKYAIAWGYRWLDVEDPHQELPVLKEWIKAHANDPLYHYGEQQDSKNVIDPRAQSEDLGDDAVKASQYGLANLKRLVPQISTWASNEGEDYVQAGKLFMAAIFQWQTYAEHVMANIGGLYLENPVAGDHKDAYTPVPKAMQLKALDFLKEQAITAPEWLFDAALLKKTFPIKESPVGLVEYAPYNLKREFQYGLLYSLVSQERLLRMMEMEIMMGKENVFTASELLKELRGTVFAKTLNGKKLSVEDRMLEQNYVDVLLVSTDKMLEKINKTALQENKLKLKNELQLCDFGNDGKTATAAEGTALRNIQLNSMSRTSDVAAAKRGELLQIVTLLEKNKGRGDDATKGHYMDLILRIRQSLKMN
;
A
#
# COMPACT_ATOMS: atom_id res chain seq x y z
N MET A 1 -21.48 -3.59 -20.03
CA MET A 1 -22.90 -3.54 -20.46
C MET A 1 -23.78 -3.67 -19.22
N ILE A 2 -24.28 -2.57 -18.67
CA ILE A 2 -25.28 -2.56 -17.58
C ILE A 2 -26.38 -1.61 -18.00
N LEU A 3 -27.61 -2.11 -18.09
CA LEU A 3 -28.77 -1.36 -18.56
C LEU A 3 -29.58 -0.79 -17.40
N ASN A 4 -30.15 0.40 -17.63
CA ASN A 4 -31.02 1.14 -16.73
C ASN A 4 -32.15 0.30 -16.12
N LYS A 5 -32.52 0.65 -14.88
CA LYS A 5 -33.89 0.43 -14.36
C LYS A 5 -34.46 1.72 -13.77
N THR A 6 -34.97 2.56 -14.64
CA THR A 6 -36.05 3.51 -14.34
C THR A 6 -37.40 2.81 -14.55
N SER A 7 -38.34 2.96 -13.61
CA SER A 7 -39.76 2.63 -13.83
C SER A 7 -40.65 3.55 -13.01
N PHE A 8 -41.66 4.13 -13.64
CA PHE A 8 -42.55 5.17 -13.12
C PHE A 8 -44.02 4.73 -13.29
N PHE A 9 -44.88 5.07 -12.32
CA PHE A 9 -46.36 5.00 -12.36
C PHE A 9 -47.01 3.58 -12.54
N SER A 10 -48.27 3.30 -12.14
CA SER A 10 -49.17 3.91 -11.13
C SER A 10 -50.45 3.05 -10.93
N THR A 11 -51.25 3.41 -9.93
CA THR A 11 -52.69 3.11 -9.69
C THR A 11 -53.07 1.77 -9.04
N GLY A 12 -53.95 1.84 -8.02
CA GLY A 12 -54.49 0.67 -7.31
C GLY A 12 -55.12 0.98 -5.94
N LYS A 13 -56.25 1.71 -5.92
CA LYS A 13 -57.22 1.85 -4.80
C LYS A 13 -57.46 0.51 -4.05
N LYS A 14 -57.84 0.41 -2.76
CA LYS A 14 -58.68 1.28 -1.89
C LYS A 14 -58.74 0.73 -0.43
N HIS A 15 -59.07 1.59 0.56
CA HIS A 15 -59.76 1.27 1.85
C HIS A 15 -58.99 0.43 2.92
N GLN A 16 -59.17 0.57 4.25
CA GLN A 16 -60.02 1.46 5.09
C GLN A 16 -59.53 1.46 6.59
N ILE A 17 -59.69 2.58 7.33
CA ILE A 17 -60.33 2.70 8.70
C ILE A 17 -59.81 1.78 9.86
N LYS A 18 -59.50 2.19 11.13
CA LYS A 18 -59.95 3.30 12.03
C LYS A 18 -59.09 3.43 13.33
N LEU A 19 -59.15 4.61 14.00
CA LEU A 19 -59.08 4.93 15.47
C LEU A 19 -57.84 4.46 16.32
N ALA A 20 -57.11 5.34 17.03
CA ALA A 20 -57.40 6.09 18.29
C ALA A 20 -57.19 5.22 19.58
N ASP A 21 -56.79 5.71 20.76
CA ASP A 21 -56.88 7.06 21.35
C ASP A 21 -55.76 7.39 22.39
N THR A 22 -55.86 8.61 22.89
CA THR A 22 -55.01 9.59 23.63
C THR A 22 -54.64 9.39 25.14
N PHE A 23 -54.00 10.44 25.73
CA PHE A 23 -53.70 10.75 27.18
C PHE A 23 -52.42 10.15 27.85
N ARG A 24 -51.81 10.76 28.90
CA ARG A 24 -51.41 12.16 29.24
C ARG A 24 -50.37 12.13 30.41
N ILE A 25 -49.57 13.19 30.54
CA ILE A 25 -48.54 13.53 31.57
C ILE A 25 -49.18 13.93 32.96
N PRO A 26 -48.50 14.37 34.08
CA PRO A 26 -47.05 14.58 34.43
C PRO A 26 -46.60 14.39 35.94
N PHE A 27 -45.35 14.86 36.27
CA PHE A 27 -44.80 15.42 37.56
C PHE A 27 -43.83 14.63 38.52
N PHE A 28 -42.57 15.10 38.53
CA PHE A 28 -41.69 15.54 39.66
C PHE A 28 -40.63 14.67 40.43
N THR A 29 -39.37 15.16 40.32
CA THR A 29 -38.25 15.28 41.30
C THR A 29 -37.62 14.08 42.04
N GLY A 30 -36.28 14.00 41.96
CA GLY A 30 -35.41 13.26 42.89
C GLY A 30 -33.95 13.15 42.42
N LEU A 31 -33.00 13.81 43.11
CA LEU A 31 -31.55 13.78 42.84
C LEU A 31 -30.88 12.57 43.53
N VAL A 32 -29.86 11.94 42.91
CA VAL A 32 -28.64 11.38 43.55
C VAL A 32 -27.76 10.67 42.50
N CYS A 33 -26.44 10.86 42.57
CA CYS A 33 -25.47 10.17 41.71
C CYS A 33 -25.20 8.73 42.19
N LEU A 34 -25.11 7.76 41.26
CA LEU A 34 -24.48 6.46 41.49
C LEU A 34 -24.00 5.84 40.17
N PHE A 35 -22.82 5.21 40.19
CA PHE A 35 -22.23 4.52 39.04
C PHE A 35 -23.09 3.32 38.61
N ALA A 36 -23.27 3.12 37.30
CA ALA A 36 -23.97 1.97 36.75
C ALA A 36 -23.12 1.23 35.69
N PHE A 37 -22.67 0.03 36.02
CA PHE A 37 -22.19 -0.95 35.05
C PHE A 37 -23.38 -1.54 34.29
N SER A 38 -23.38 -1.42 32.96
CA SER A 38 -24.41 -2.04 32.11
C SER A 38 -24.08 -3.50 31.80
N VAL A 39 -24.47 -4.42 32.69
CA VAL A 39 -24.53 -5.86 32.40
C VAL A 39 -25.69 -6.11 31.43
N ASN A 40 -25.40 -6.64 30.25
CA ASN A 40 -26.42 -6.88 29.22
C ASN A 40 -26.81 -8.38 29.20
N ALA A 41 -27.94 -8.70 29.83
CA ALA A 41 -28.43 -10.08 29.94
C ALA A 41 -29.06 -10.58 28.63
N GLN A 42 -28.63 -11.75 28.15
CA GLN A 42 -29.23 -12.40 26.97
C GLN A 42 -30.48 -13.20 27.36
N THR A 43 -31.58 -13.00 26.62
CA THR A 43 -32.79 -13.83 26.70
C THR A 43 -32.74 -14.96 25.65
N PRO A 44 -33.22 -16.18 25.97
CA PRO A 44 -33.04 -17.35 25.11
C PRO A 44 -34.06 -17.42 23.97
N LYS A 45 -33.61 -17.77 22.75
CA LYS A 45 -34.49 -18.15 21.63
C LYS A 45 -34.68 -19.68 21.54
N LYS A 46 -35.86 -20.06 21.05
CA LYS A 46 -36.49 -21.38 21.20
C LYS A 46 -35.87 -22.50 20.36
N LEU A 47 -35.85 -23.71 20.93
CA LEU A 47 -35.63 -24.99 20.23
C LEU A 47 -36.86 -25.44 19.40
N PRO A 48 -36.68 -26.18 18.29
CA PRO A 48 -37.77 -26.82 17.55
C PRO A 48 -38.22 -28.15 18.20
N LYS A 49 -39.49 -28.53 17.97
CA LYS A 49 -40.17 -29.70 18.57
C LYS A 49 -39.89 -31.03 17.85
N LYS A 50 -39.92 -32.15 18.60
CA LYS A 50 -39.93 -33.54 18.11
C LYS A 50 -41.35 -34.08 17.87
N ILE A 51 -41.54 -34.84 16.79
CA ILE A 51 -42.55 -35.90 16.54
C ILE A 51 -41.88 -36.86 15.50
N ALA A 52 -41.83 -38.20 15.59
CA ALA A 52 -42.04 -39.18 16.68
C ALA A 52 -41.17 -40.44 16.39
N LYS A 53 -41.65 -41.68 16.64
CA LYS A 53 -41.03 -42.97 16.23
C LYS A 53 -42.09 -44.04 15.91
N LYS A 54 -41.81 -44.91 14.92
CA LYS A 54 -42.21 -46.33 14.79
C LYS A 54 -41.05 -47.00 14.02
N ALA A 55 -40.23 -47.91 14.56
CA ALA A 55 -40.48 -49.24 15.14
C ALA A 55 -40.11 -50.38 14.14
N VAL A 56 -38.84 -50.80 14.23
CA VAL A 56 -38.30 -52.19 14.24
C VAL A 56 -38.53 -53.12 13.03
N ALA A 57 -37.40 -53.53 12.42
CA ALA A 57 -37.12 -54.93 12.05
C ALA A 57 -35.59 -55.18 12.09
N ASP A 58 -35.18 -56.37 12.51
CA ASP A 58 -33.79 -56.79 12.78
C ASP A 58 -33.23 -57.64 11.62
N THR A 59 -31.94 -57.49 11.30
CA THR A 59 -31.14 -58.58 10.67
C THR A 59 -29.63 -58.35 10.81
N LEU A 60 -29.08 -58.69 11.97
CA LEU A 60 -27.64 -58.91 12.13
C LEU A 60 -27.13 -60.12 11.32
N LYS A 61 -26.14 -59.93 10.43
CA LYS A 61 -25.07 -60.92 10.11
C LYS A 61 -24.01 -60.41 9.10
N LYS A 62 -22.88 -59.85 9.58
CA LYS A 62 -21.53 -60.47 9.50
C LYS A 62 -20.37 -59.49 9.79
N LYS A 63 -19.43 -60.00 10.60
CA LYS A 63 -18.01 -59.61 10.78
C LYS A 63 -17.66 -58.18 11.21
N ASN A 64 -17.32 -58.08 12.50
CA ASN A 64 -16.29 -57.17 13.00
C ASN A 64 -14.96 -57.37 12.24
N PRO A 65 -14.13 -56.33 12.15
CA PRO A 65 -12.74 -56.38 12.58
C PRO A 65 -12.60 -55.71 13.95
N ALA A 66 -11.66 -56.20 14.75
CA ALA A 66 -11.58 -55.89 16.17
C ALA A 66 -11.05 -54.47 16.47
N ASP A 67 -11.48 -53.95 17.63
CA ASP A 67 -10.69 -53.05 18.44
C ASP A 67 -9.25 -53.60 18.55
N SER A 68 -8.28 -52.75 18.22
CA SER A 68 -6.87 -53.11 18.32
C SER A 68 -6.05 -51.92 18.81
N THR A 69 -6.12 -51.74 20.13
CA THR A 69 -4.98 -51.29 20.93
C THR A 69 -3.79 -52.25 20.79
N LYS A 70 -3.18 -52.25 19.60
CA LYS A 70 -1.82 -52.74 19.37
C LYS A 70 -0.97 -51.55 18.96
N GLY A 71 0.05 -51.25 19.76
CA GLY A 71 1.09 -50.33 19.33
C GLY A 71 1.70 -50.87 18.04
N LYS A 72 1.60 -50.10 16.95
CA LYS A 72 2.48 -50.34 15.80
C LYS A 72 3.89 -49.99 16.26
N ASP A 73 4.76 -50.99 16.27
CA ASP A 73 6.18 -50.78 16.48
C ASP A 73 6.72 -49.74 15.49
N LEU A 74 7.74 -49.01 15.92
CA LEU A 74 8.48 -48.10 15.06
C LEU A 74 9.03 -48.92 13.88
N LYS A 75 8.97 -48.37 12.66
CA LYS A 75 9.55 -49.06 11.52
C LYS A 75 11.05 -49.17 11.74
N ASN A 76 11.65 -50.31 11.36
CA ASN A 76 13.10 -50.44 11.37
C ASN A 76 13.69 -49.38 10.43
N TYR A 77 14.61 -48.54 10.93
CA TYR A 77 15.20 -47.42 10.17
C TYR A 77 15.78 -47.87 8.83
N THR A 78 16.58 -48.95 8.85
CA THR A 78 17.25 -49.51 7.67
C THR A 78 16.26 -50.12 6.69
N GLU A 79 15.16 -50.69 7.16
CA GLU A 79 14.09 -51.21 6.32
C GLU A 79 13.28 -50.08 5.66
N LEU A 80 12.87 -49.08 6.45
CA LEU A 80 12.14 -47.91 5.98
C LEU A 80 12.91 -47.18 4.88
N LEU A 81 14.21 -46.92 5.09
CA LEU A 81 15.02 -46.09 4.19
C LEU A 81 15.80 -46.90 3.14
N LYS A 82 15.56 -48.22 3.01
CA LYS A 82 16.34 -49.13 2.14
C LYS A 82 16.46 -48.69 0.67
N LYS A 83 15.46 -47.98 0.15
CA LYS A 83 15.40 -47.47 -1.24
C LYS A 83 15.47 -45.94 -1.32
N ALA A 84 15.81 -45.25 -0.22
CA ALA A 84 15.74 -43.80 -0.16
C ALA A 84 16.87 -43.12 -0.95
N LYS A 85 16.51 -42.18 -1.83
CA LYS A 85 17.44 -41.14 -2.27
C LYS A 85 17.57 -40.12 -1.15
N THR A 86 18.79 -39.81 -0.72
CA THR A 86 19.02 -38.95 0.44
C THR A 86 19.73 -37.66 0.03
N LEU A 87 19.12 -36.53 0.37
CA LEU A 87 19.70 -35.20 0.25
C LEU A 87 20.29 -34.80 1.60
N ASN A 88 21.50 -34.25 1.59
CA ASN A 88 22.19 -33.75 2.79
C ASN A 88 22.15 -32.21 2.80
N GLY A 89 22.14 -31.63 4.00
CA GLY A 89 22.03 -30.19 4.24
C GLY A 89 21.73 -29.95 5.70
N LEU A 90 20.86 -28.98 6.00
CA LEU A 90 20.37 -28.60 7.33
C LEU A 90 20.00 -29.83 8.19
N PHE A 91 19.32 -30.78 7.55
CA PHE A 91 19.24 -32.17 7.97
C PHE A 91 18.92 -33.07 6.76
N LYS A 92 18.92 -34.39 6.95
CA LYS A 92 18.71 -35.31 5.82
C LYS A 92 17.25 -35.32 5.38
N VAL A 93 17.03 -35.26 4.08
CA VAL A 93 15.73 -35.48 3.43
C VAL A 93 15.80 -36.77 2.63
N HIS A 94 14.94 -37.73 2.95
CA HIS A 94 14.88 -39.04 2.31
C HIS A 94 13.65 -39.12 1.40
N GLN A 95 13.87 -39.30 0.10
CA GLN A 95 12.82 -39.54 -0.88
C GLN A 95 12.69 -41.04 -1.18
N ILE A 96 11.49 -41.59 -1.04
CA ILE A 96 11.14 -42.96 -1.44
C ILE A 96 9.95 -42.86 -2.38
N GLU A 97 10.17 -43.09 -3.67
CA GLU A 97 9.15 -42.87 -4.71
C GLU A 97 8.63 -41.41 -4.66
N THR A 98 7.37 -41.19 -4.26
CA THR A 98 6.77 -39.86 -4.06
C THR A 98 6.73 -39.42 -2.58
N ASP A 99 7.13 -40.27 -1.65
CA ASP A 99 7.15 -39.97 -0.22
C ASP A 99 8.45 -39.25 0.18
N TYR A 100 8.31 -38.19 0.99
CA TYR A 100 9.43 -37.45 1.55
C TYR A 100 9.43 -37.55 3.09
N TYR A 101 10.55 -37.99 3.64
CA TYR A 101 10.79 -38.13 5.07
C TYR A 101 11.92 -37.21 5.51
N PHE A 102 11.70 -36.43 6.56
CA PHE A 102 12.71 -35.57 7.17
C PHE A 102 13.30 -36.28 8.40
N GLU A 103 14.62 -36.48 8.43
CA GLU A 103 15.36 -36.99 9.59
C GLU A 103 15.83 -35.79 10.43
N ILE A 104 14.99 -35.32 11.35
CA ILE A 104 15.26 -34.10 12.14
C ILE A 104 16.10 -34.44 13.39
N PRO A 105 17.32 -33.90 13.54
CA PRO A 105 18.14 -34.08 14.73
C PRO A 105 17.47 -33.54 15.99
N LEU A 106 17.59 -34.26 17.11
CA LEU A 106 17.01 -33.85 18.39
C LEU A 106 17.58 -32.52 18.90
N LYS A 107 18.83 -32.18 18.53
CA LYS A 107 19.46 -30.88 18.84
C LYS A 107 18.78 -29.67 18.18
N LEU A 108 17.96 -29.88 17.14
CA LEU A 108 17.18 -28.83 16.49
C LEU A 108 15.75 -28.72 17.04
N MET A 109 15.32 -29.65 17.90
CA MET A 109 14.04 -29.52 18.62
C MET A 109 14.11 -28.31 19.54
N GLY A 110 13.07 -27.48 19.54
CA GLY A 110 13.03 -26.24 20.29
C GLY A 110 13.75 -25.04 19.66
N LYS A 111 14.46 -25.22 18.53
CA LYS A 111 15.02 -24.10 17.74
C LYS A 111 13.94 -23.51 16.83
N ASP A 112 14.11 -22.23 16.50
CA ASP A 112 13.19 -21.50 15.62
C ASP A 112 13.60 -21.66 14.15
N PHE A 113 12.60 -21.92 13.31
CA PHE A 113 12.73 -21.94 11.87
C PHE A 113 11.77 -20.92 11.28
N LEU A 114 12.15 -20.31 10.16
CA LEU A 114 11.26 -19.46 9.38
C LEU A 114 10.78 -20.25 8.16
N ILE A 115 9.46 -20.40 8.05
CA ILE A 115 8.79 -20.74 6.79
C ILE A 115 8.68 -19.45 5.98
N VAL A 116 9.12 -19.49 4.72
CA VAL A 116 9.01 -18.39 3.76
C VAL A 116 8.44 -18.94 2.46
N ASN A 117 7.22 -18.53 2.12
CA ASN A 117 6.50 -19.00 0.95
C ASN A 117 6.57 -17.99 -0.20
N LYS A 118 6.99 -18.43 -1.38
CA LYS A 118 7.11 -17.63 -2.61
C LYS A 118 6.27 -18.22 -3.75
N ILE A 119 5.69 -17.36 -4.58
CA ILE A 119 5.05 -17.76 -5.84
C ILE A 119 6.14 -18.10 -6.87
N SER A 120 6.03 -19.26 -7.51
CA SER A 120 7.04 -19.74 -8.46
C SER A 120 6.57 -19.78 -9.91
N SER A 121 5.27 -19.96 -10.14
CA SER A 121 4.63 -19.81 -11.45
C SER A 121 3.13 -19.57 -11.31
N VAL A 122 2.54 -18.91 -12.30
CA VAL A 122 1.12 -18.53 -12.32
C VAL A 122 0.50 -18.77 -13.70
N PRO A 123 -0.83 -19.02 -13.78
CA PRO A 123 -1.57 -18.96 -15.03
C PRO A 123 -1.85 -17.49 -15.41
N LEU A 124 -2.21 -17.26 -16.68
CA LEU A 124 -2.57 -15.92 -17.20
C LEU A 124 -3.60 -15.21 -16.30
N ALA A 125 -4.64 -15.92 -15.88
CA ALA A 125 -5.73 -15.41 -15.05
C ALA A 125 -5.32 -14.90 -13.64
N LEU A 126 -4.05 -15.06 -13.23
CA LEU A 126 -3.49 -14.42 -12.03
C LEU A 126 -2.37 -13.43 -12.37
N ASN A 127 -1.60 -13.69 -13.44
CA ASN A 127 -0.60 -12.78 -13.98
C ASN A 127 -1.22 -11.42 -14.38
N GLU A 128 -2.42 -11.42 -14.97
CA GLU A 128 -3.15 -10.20 -15.34
C GLU A 128 -3.53 -9.32 -14.13
N PHE A 129 -3.60 -9.89 -12.92
CA PHE A 129 -3.81 -9.14 -11.67
C PHE A 129 -2.48 -8.72 -10.99
N GLY A 130 -1.33 -9.06 -11.58
CA GLY A 130 0.00 -8.73 -11.06
C GLY A 130 0.57 -9.76 -10.07
N LEU A 131 -0.04 -10.93 -9.90
CA LEU A 131 0.59 -12.02 -9.14
C LEU A 131 1.58 -12.76 -10.06
N ASN A 132 2.87 -12.79 -9.73
CA ASN A 132 3.95 -13.29 -10.58
C ASN A 132 5.01 -14.07 -9.76
N LYS A 133 5.99 -14.69 -10.44
CA LYS A 133 7.15 -15.37 -9.81
C LYS A 133 7.90 -14.41 -8.88
N GLY A 134 8.49 -14.95 -7.81
CA GLY A 134 9.32 -14.25 -6.83
C GLY A 134 8.52 -13.68 -5.67
N ILE A 135 7.22 -13.40 -5.85
CA ILE A 135 6.39 -12.78 -4.82
C ILE A 135 6.30 -13.65 -3.56
N ASN A 136 6.89 -13.17 -2.46
CA ASN A 136 6.67 -13.70 -1.12
C ASN A 136 5.23 -13.40 -0.64
N TYR A 137 4.50 -14.38 -0.11
CA TYR A 137 3.09 -14.21 0.28
C TYR A 137 2.75 -14.63 1.71
N ASP A 138 3.57 -15.44 2.38
CA ASP A 138 3.40 -15.79 3.80
C ASP A 138 4.73 -16.15 4.44
N ASN A 139 4.96 -15.64 5.65
CA ASN A 139 6.13 -15.89 6.48
C ASN A 139 5.69 -16.34 7.87
N LYS A 140 6.31 -17.39 8.42
CA LYS A 140 5.88 -17.99 9.69
C LYS A 140 7.03 -18.54 10.50
N VAL A 141 7.21 -18.06 11.73
CA VAL A 141 8.16 -18.68 12.66
C VAL A 141 7.53 -19.94 13.25
N ILE A 142 8.22 -21.07 13.12
CA ILE A 142 7.80 -22.35 13.65
C ILE A 142 8.88 -23.01 14.51
N ARG A 143 8.46 -23.94 15.35
CA ARG A 143 9.33 -24.70 16.26
C ARG A 143 8.91 -26.16 16.32
N PHE A 144 9.83 -27.07 16.00
CA PHE A 144 9.62 -28.52 16.17
C PHE A 144 9.77 -28.91 17.65
N SER A 145 8.88 -29.76 18.15
CA SER A 145 8.86 -30.20 19.55
C SER A 145 8.39 -31.65 19.64
N GLN A 146 9.12 -32.51 20.33
CA GLN A 146 8.66 -33.89 20.57
C GLN A 146 7.48 -33.92 21.57
N ASN A 147 6.45 -34.69 21.24
CA ASN A 147 5.48 -35.21 22.21
C ASN A 147 5.81 -36.70 22.44
N LYS A 148 6.58 -36.96 23.51
CA LYS A 148 7.03 -38.31 23.88
C LYS A 148 5.89 -39.25 24.26
N LEU A 149 4.79 -38.73 24.83
CA LEU A 149 3.62 -39.53 25.23
C LEU A 149 2.86 -40.04 23.99
N ALA A 150 2.61 -39.16 23.02
CA ALA A 150 1.92 -39.51 21.77
C ALA A 150 2.83 -40.18 20.71
N LYS A 151 4.16 -40.20 20.93
CA LYS A 151 5.18 -40.58 19.94
C LYS A 151 5.08 -39.78 18.64
N THR A 152 4.85 -38.47 18.77
CA THR A 152 4.76 -37.53 17.63
C THR A 152 5.78 -36.39 17.75
N VAL A 153 6.03 -35.70 16.63
CA VAL A 153 6.66 -34.38 16.57
C VAL A 153 5.57 -33.36 16.30
N TRP A 154 5.35 -32.45 17.24
CA TRP A 154 4.54 -31.27 17.04
C TRP A 154 5.34 -30.18 16.31
N VAL A 155 4.66 -29.42 15.46
CA VAL A 155 5.12 -28.13 14.97
C VAL A 155 4.25 -27.06 15.62
N LYS A 156 4.89 -26.09 16.27
CA LYS A 156 4.23 -24.94 16.88
C LYS A 156 4.50 -23.70 16.05
N SER A 157 3.48 -22.90 15.78
CA SER A 157 3.65 -21.52 15.30
C SER A 157 4.02 -20.62 16.48
N ILE A 158 4.97 -19.70 16.26
CA ILE A 158 5.48 -18.75 17.25
C ILE A 158 5.25 -17.33 16.70
N VAL A 159 4.78 -16.41 17.55
CA VAL A 159 4.77 -14.98 17.28
C VAL A 159 5.80 -14.34 18.21
N PRO A 160 7.05 -14.11 17.75
CA PRO A 160 8.11 -13.60 18.61
C PRO A 160 8.01 -12.07 18.78
N GLN A 161 6.89 -11.62 19.32
CA GLN A 161 6.65 -10.21 19.65
C GLN A 161 7.07 -9.89 21.10
N VAL A 162 7.28 -10.90 21.95
CA VAL A 162 7.42 -10.74 23.40
C VAL A 162 8.82 -11.06 23.89
N GLU A 163 9.31 -10.23 24.83
CA GLU A 163 10.59 -10.36 25.51
C GLU A 163 10.45 -10.10 27.01
N SER A 164 11.29 -10.75 27.83
CA SER A 164 11.33 -10.56 29.28
C SER A 164 12.67 -11.01 29.89
N PRO A 165 13.28 -10.27 30.83
CA PRO A 165 14.59 -10.59 31.41
C PRO A 165 14.69 -11.98 32.05
N GLU A 166 15.87 -12.58 32.00
CA GLU A 166 16.16 -13.80 32.77
C GLU A 166 16.42 -13.43 34.24
N GLY A 167 15.51 -13.83 35.13
CA GLY A 167 15.56 -13.56 36.57
C GLY A 167 14.21 -13.06 37.11
N ASP A 168 13.52 -12.23 36.33
CA ASP A 168 12.23 -11.64 36.69
C ASP A 168 11.14 -12.71 36.92
N ALA A 169 10.28 -12.48 37.92
CA ALA A 169 9.14 -13.33 38.24
C ALA A 169 8.11 -13.37 37.10
N ILE A 170 7.91 -12.24 36.39
CA ILE A 170 6.99 -12.12 35.25
C ILE A 170 7.39 -13.01 34.07
N THR A 171 8.67 -13.36 33.93
CA THR A 171 9.19 -14.24 32.85
C THR A 171 8.58 -15.65 32.89
N ARG A 172 8.09 -16.12 34.05
CA ARG A 172 7.27 -17.34 34.13
C ARG A 172 5.89 -17.13 33.49
N SER A 173 5.22 -16.04 33.85
CA SER A 173 3.92 -15.66 33.27
C SER A 173 4.01 -15.46 31.75
N VAL A 174 5.10 -14.86 31.25
CA VAL A 174 5.36 -14.72 29.82
C VAL A 174 5.47 -16.10 29.13
N LYS A 175 6.25 -17.02 29.72
CA LYS A 175 6.40 -18.39 29.21
C LYS A 175 5.08 -19.17 29.17
N ASP A 176 4.17 -18.92 30.11
CA ASP A 176 2.88 -19.61 30.20
C ASP A 176 1.79 -18.99 29.29
N ASN A 177 1.78 -17.66 29.13
CA ASN A 177 0.73 -16.93 28.38
C ASN A 177 1.05 -16.73 26.89
N PHE A 178 2.33 -16.79 26.48
CA PHE A 178 2.75 -16.61 25.08
C PHE A 178 3.30 -17.91 24.47
N VAL A 179 2.74 -19.05 24.87
CA VAL A 179 3.08 -20.36 24.29
C VAL A 179 2.72 -20.48 22.81
N GLY A 180 3.58 -21.13 22.03
CA GLY A 180 3.31 -21.43 20.62
C GLY A 180 2.16 -22.42 20.42
N SER A 181 1.22 -22.08 19.53
CA SER A 181 0.09 -22.93 19.13
C SER A 181 0.55 -24.09 18.26
N VAL A 182 0.15 -25.32 18.59
CA VAL A 182 0.41 -26.49 17.73
C VAL A 182 -0.39 -26.35 16.44
N ILE A 183 0.31 -26.22 15.31
CA ILE A 183 -0.29 -26.18 13.96
C ILE A 183 -0.21 -27.54 13.27
N GLU A 184 0.74 -28.40 13.67
CA GLU A 184 0.87 -29.75 13.11
C GLU A 184 1.34 -30.81 14.11
N SER A 185 1.04 -32.07 13.81
CA SER A 185 1.52 -33.24 14.56
C SER A 185 1.88 -34.41 13.65
N PHE A 186 3.17 -34.66 13.44
CA PHE A 186 3.67 -35.78 12.64
C PHE A 186 3.96 -37.01 13.51
N LYS A 187 3.55 -38.19 13.04
CA LYS A 187 3.96 -39.47 13.66
C LYS A 187 5.47 -39.70 13.45
N ILE A 188 6.16 -40.15 14.50
CA ILE A 188 7.53 -40.64 14.38
C ILE A 188 7.48 -42.01 13.70
N GLU A 189 8.08 -42.13 12.52
CA GLU A 189 8.12 -43.36 11.74
C GLU A 189 9.29 -44.26 12.17
N ALA A 190 10.44 -43.66 12.44
CA ALA A 190 11.64 -44.30 12.98
C ALA A 190 12.48 -43.29 13.80
N TYR A 191 13.45 -43.79 14.56
CA TYR A 191 14.59 -43.01 15.07
C TYR A 191 15.82 -43.37 14.24
N SER A 192 16.83 -42.49 14.20
CA SER A 192 18.15 -42.85 13.66
C SER A 192 18.80 -43.99 14.47
N PRO A 193 19.78 -44.74 13.92
CA PRO A 193 20.38 -45.89 14.61
C PRO A 193 21.02 -45.56 15.98
N ASP A 194 21.49 -44.33 16.15
CA ASP A 194 22.05 -43.76 17.38
C ASP A 194 21.00 -43.03 18.26
N SER A 195 19.73 -43.00 17.83
CA SER A 195 18.62 -42.25 18.43
C SER A 195 18.81 -40.73 18.53
N SER A 196 19.78 -40.15 17.81
CA SER A 196 20.04 -38.69 17.81
C SER A 196 19.10 -37.87 16.92
N ALA A 197 18.27 -38.53 16.09
CA ALA A 197 17.28 -37.90 15.21
C ALA A 197 15.98 -38.72 15.11
N VAL A 198 14.90 -38.06 14.64
CA VAL A 198 13.60 -38.68 14.34
C VAL A 198 13.25 -38.55 12.87
N VAL A 199 12.71 -39.62 12.29
CA VAL A 199 12.25 -39.66 10.89
C VAL A 199 10.73 -39.44 10.86
N ILE A 200 10.28 -38.39 10.18
CA ILE A 200 8.85 -38.04 10.02
C ILE A 200 8.49 -37.85 8.54
N LYS A 201 7.30 -38.32 8.13
CA LYS A 201 6.78 -38.14 6.76
C LYS A 201 6.14 -36.77 6.60
N MET A 202 6.60 -35.97 5.63
CA MET A 202 6.27 -34.54 5.54
C MET A 202 5.28 -34.16 4.42
N ASN A 203 5.03 -35.03 3.44
CA ASN A 203 4.25 -34.74 2.21
C ASN A 203 3.06 -33.79 2.40
N ARG A 204 2.19 -34.10 3.36
CA ARG A 204 0.88 -33.47 3.56
C ARG A 204 0.88 -31.94 3.74
N VAL A 205 1.97 -31.35 4.25
CA VAL A 205 2.06 -29.88 4.43
C VAL A 205 2.61 -29.14 3.20
N PHE A 206 2.93 -29.87 2.13
CA PHE A 206 3.47 -29.33 0.87
C PHE A 206 2.67 -29.77 -0.37
N ASP A 207 2.00 -30.94 -0.33
CA ASP A 207 1.17 -31.46 -1.45
C ASP A 207 -0.26 -30.88 -1.50
N GLY A 208 -0.58 -29.96 -0.59
CA GLY A 208 -1.90 -29.31 -0.49
C GLY A 208 -2.95 -30.09 0.31
N THR A 209 -2.57 -31.17 1.01
CA THR A 209 -3.46 -31.88 1.94
C THR A 209 -3.79 -31.03 3.17
N ASP A 210 -2.76 -30.48 3.81
CA ASP A 210 -2.85 -29.61 4.99
C ASP A 210 -2.37 -28.20 4.64
N LYS A 211 -3.02 -27.18 5.22
CA LYS A 211 -2.81 -25.75 4.95
C LYS A 211 -1.84 -25.05 5.93
N SER A 212 -1.19 -25.81 6.81
CA SER A 212 -0.48 -25.28 7.99
C SER A 212 0.86 -24.59 7.67
N PHE A 213 1.59 -25.09 6.68
CA PHE A 213 2.84 -24.50 6.20
C PHE A 213 2.62 -23.59 4.98
N ASN A 214 1.55 -23.83 4.21
CA ASN A 214 1.26 -23.15 2.97
C ASN A 214 -0.26 -23.12 2.72
N ASP A 215 -0.87 -21.93 2.71
CA ASP A 215 -2.29 -21.74 2.37
C ASP A 215 -2.48 -20.73 1.22
N VAL A 216 -1.65 -20.85 0.17
CA VAL A 216 -1.56 -19.88 -0.93
C VAL A 216 -2.91 -19.39 -1.45
N PHE A 217 -3.89 -20.25 -1.67
CA PHE A 217 -5.20 -19.85 -2.22
C PHE A 217 -6.03 -19.01 -1.25
N THR A 218 -5.86 -19.16 0.06
CA THR A 218 -6.46 -18.25 1.05
C THR A 218 -5.66 -16.96 1.14
N ASP A 219 -4.33 -17.05 1.15
CA ASP A 219 -3.45 -15.91 1.41
C ASP A 219 -3.42 -14.90 0.25
N ILE A 220 -3.53 -15.38 -1.00
CA ILE A 220 -3.73 -14.54 -2.19
C ILE A 220 -5.19 -14.07 -2.40
N GLY A 221 -6.10 -14.41 -1.48
CA GLY A 221 -7.48 -13.90 -1.48
C GLY A 221 -8.50 -14.68 -2.33
N LEU A 222 -8.17 -15.84 -2.92
CA LEU A 222 -9.15 -16.67 -3.65
C LEU A 222 -10.10 -17.43 -2.70
N GLY A 223 -9.68 -17.69 -1.46
CA GLY A 223 -10.50 -18.32 -0.42
C GLY A 223 -10.88 -19.79 -0.67
N THR A 224 -10.17 -20.49 -1.54
CA THR A 224 -10.40 -21.91 -1.85
C THR A 224 -9.41 -22.85 -1.14
N ALA A 225 -9.57 -24.16 -1.32
CA ALA A 225 -8.61 -25.16 -0.90
C ALA A 225 -7.91 -25.80 -2.12
N PRO A 226 -6.69 -26.33 -1.97
CA PRO A 226 -6.09 -27.19 -2.98
C PRO A 226 -6.94 -28.44 -3.25
N LYS A 227 -6.88 -28.92 -4.48
CA LYS A 227 -7.34 -30.24 -4.89
C LYS A 227 -6.14 -31.17 -4.85
N THR A 228 -6.01 -31.94 -3.77
CA THR A 228 -4.89 -32.87 -3.54
C THR A 228 -4.64 -33.82 -4.72
N SER A 229 -5.70 -34.31 -5.38
CA SER A 229 -5.59 -35.18 -6.56
C SER A 229 -4.99 -34.52 -7.82
N LEU A 230 -4.77 -33.21 -7.79
CA LEU A 230 -4.18 -32.39 -8.87
C LEU A 230 -3.02 -31.52 -8.33
N SER A 231 -2.51 -31.84 -7.15
CA SER A 231 -1.47 -31.10 -6.43
C SER A 231 -0.37 -32.06 -5.99
N GLY A 232 0.86 -31.58 -5.82
CA GLY A 232 1.98 -32.43 -5.42
C GLY A 232 3.32 -31.71 -5.38
N ILE A 233 4.26 -32.33 -4.67
CA ILE A 233 5.66 -31.86 -4.58
C ILE A 233 6.35 -32.19 -5.90
N GLU A 234 6.94 -31.18 -6.54
CA GLU A 234 7.74 -31.33 -7.76
C GLU A 234 9.16 -31.81 -7.41
N HIS A 235 9.82 -31.13 -6.47
CA HIS A 235 11.14 -31.51 -5.95
C HIS A 235 11.45 -30.83 -4.61
N ILE A 236 12.50 -31.33 -3.94
CA ILE A 236 13.08 -30.74 -2.73
C ILE A 236 14.59 -30.54 -2.95
N LYS A 237 15.13 -29.41 -2.52
CA LYS A 237 16.58 -29.16 -2.37
C LYS A 237 16.91 -29.00 -0.88
N SER A 238 18.11 -29.37 -0.46
CA SER A 238 18.59 -29.24 0.92
C SER A 238 19.97 -28.58 0.91
N PHE A 239 20.15 -27.56 1.72
CA PHE A 239 21.35 -26.74 1.84
C PHE A 239 21.74 -26.61 3.32
N PRO A 240 22.94 -26.14 3.69
CA PRO A 240 23.41 -26.17 5.08
C PRO A 240 22.49 -25.49 6.11
N GLU A 241 21.77 -24.44 5.72
CA GLU A 241 20.94 -23.62 6.63
C GLU A 241 19.43 -23.67 6.30
N ASN A 242 19.04 -24.13 5.11
CA ASN A 242 17.65 -24.18 4.65
C ASN A 242 17.30 -25.41 3.80
N ILE A 243 16.01 -25.72 3.75
CA ILE A 243 15.42 -26.69 2.82
C ILE A 243 14.42 -25.95 1.93
N VAL A 244 14.43 -26.24 0.63
CA VAL A 244 13.58 -25.60 -0.38
C VAL A 244 12.64 -26.67 -0.94
N VAL A 245 11.33 -26.51 -0.75
CA VAL A 245 10.31 -27.44 -1.26
C VAL A 245 9.48 -26.76 -2.32
N ARG A 246 9.53 -27.26 -3.55
CA ARG A 246 8.69 -26.77 -4.65
C ARG A 246 7.50 -27.69 -4.88
N ALA A 247 6.30 -27.13 -4.94
CA ALA A 247 5.06 -27.87 -5.16
C ALA A 247 4.16 -27.18 -6.21
N LEU A 248 3.50 -27.99 -7.03
CA LEU A 248 2.40 -27.55 -7.89
C LEU A 248 1.09 -27.72 -7.10
N LEU A 249 0.37 -26.63 -6.88
CA LEU A 249 -0.93 -26.63 -6.21
C LEU A 249 -2.02 -26.24 -7.21
N SER A 250 -3.13 -26.99 -7.22
CA SER A 250 -4.26 -26.75 -8.12
C SER A 250 -5.57 -26.56 -7.36
N THR A 251 -6.43 -25.66 -7.80
CA THR A 251 -7.78 -25.43 -7.26
C THR A 251 -8.80 -25.17 -8.39
N LYS A 252 -10.01 -24.75 -8.02
CA LYS A 252 -11.04 -24.29 -8.96
C LYS A 252 -11.81 -23.11 -8.37
N VAL A 253 -11.67 -21.94 -8.97
CA VAL A 253 -12.40 -20.73 -8.60
C VAL A 253 -13.74 -20.73 -9.34
N THR A 254 -14.82 -20.27 -8.70
CA THR A 254 -16.15 -20.19 -9.33
C THR A 254 -16.74 -18.81 -9.09
N GLU A 255 -16.94 -18.05 -10.17
CA GLU A 255 -17.51 -16.71 -10.13
C GLU A 255 -18.78 -16.65 -10.98
N GLY A 256 -19.90 -16.37 -10.32
CA GLY A 256 -21.22 -16.37 -10.95
C GLY A 256 -21.58 -17.73 -11.57
N ARG A 257 -21.45 -17.84 -12.90
CA ARG A 257 -21.66 -19.08 -13.67
C ARG A 257 -20.38 -19.65 -14.29
N SER A 258 -19.25 -18.94 -14.19
CA SER A 258 -17.96 -19.42 -14.69
C SER A 258 -17.24 -20.22 -13.61
N SER A 259 -16.46 -21.22 -14.01
CA SER A 259 -15.68 -22.06 -13.09
C SER A 259 -14.34 -22.40 -13.72
N THR A 260 -13.29 -21.73 -13.25
CA THR A 260 -11.96 -21.74 -13.86
C THR A 260 -11.01 -22.61 -13.03
N PRO A 261 -10.34 -23.62 -13.61
CA PRO A 261 -9.25 -24.32 -12.94
C PRO A 261 -8.04 -23.38 -12.83
N ILE A 262 -7.39 -23.37 -11.67
CA ILE A 262 -6.20 -22.55 -11.40
C ILE A 262 -5.12 -23.49 -10.87
N SER A 263 -3.93 -23.47 -11.48
CA SER A 263 -2.77 -24.24 -11.07
C SER A 263 -1.56 -23.33 -11.02
N MET A 264 -0.78 -23.40 -9.95
CA MET A 264 0.39 -22.56 -9.69
C MET A 264 1.49 -23.37 -9.02
N ALA A 265 2.75 -23.10 -9.35
CA ALA A 265 3.86 -23.59 -8.55
C ALA A 265 4.17 -22.60 -7.44
N VAL A 266 4.52 -23.13 -6.27
CA VAL A 266 4.93 -22.38 -5.08
C VAL A 266 6.16 -23.04 -4.47
N THR A 267 7.00 -22.22 -3.86
CA THR A 267 8.19 -22.67 -3.13
C THR A 267 8.05 -22.33 -1.65
N THR A 268 8.16 -23.34 -0.80
CA THR A 268 8.24 -23.21 0.65
C THR A 268 9.69 -23.40 1.09
N ASN A 269 10.33 -22.33 1.54
CA ASN A 269 11.62 -22.37 2.23
C ASN A 269 11.39 -22.69 3.71
N LEU A 270 12.21 -23.58 4.27
CA LEU A 270 12.35 -23.82 5.70
C LEU A 270 13.78 -23.45 6.12
N LEU A 271 13.97 -22.23 6.61
CA LEU A 271 15.25 -21.69 7.07
C LEU A 271 15.41 -21.94 8.58
N LEU A 272 16.55 -22.45 9.04
CA LEU A 272 16.91 -22.39 10.45
C LEU A 272 17.33 -20.96 10.81
N LEU A 273 16.61 -20.32 11.74
CA LEU A 273 16.94 -18.95 12.14
C LEU A 273 18.21 -18.93 13.02
N PRO A 274 19.02 -17.85 12.96
CA PRO A 274 20.21 -17.71 13.80
C PRO A 274 19.91 -17.90 15.30
N GLU A 275 20.79 -18.59 16.02
CA GLU A 275 20.63 -18.79 17.47
C GLU A 275 20.72 -17.46 18.25
N LYS A 276 21.53 -16.52 17.77
CA LYS A 276 21.58 -15.13 18.24
C LYS A 276 20.96 -14.22 17.18
N PRO A 277 19.76 -13.66 17.41
CA PRO A 277 19.18 -12.62 16.55
C PRO A 277 20.14 -11.43 16.39
N MET A 278 19.95 -10.63 15.35
CA MET A 278 20.63 -9.34 15.24
C MET A 278 20.27 -8.45 16.45
N LYS A 279 21.21 -7.61 16.89
CA LYS A 279 20.88 -6.53 17.84
C LYS A 279 19.90 -5.55 17.16
N PRO A 280 18.65 -5.41 17.64
CA PRO A 280 17.67 -4.55 17.00
C PRO A 280 18.06 -3.07 17.16
N ARG A 281 17.41 -2.19 16.39
CA ARG A 281 17.42 -0.74 16.61
C ARG A 281 15.98 -0.26 16.73
N PHE A 282 15.69 0.61 17.70
CA PHE A 282 14.36 1.17 17.88
C PHE A 282 14.06 2.25 16.83
N ALA A 283 12.82 2.27 16.35
CA ALA A 283 12.32 3.27 15.41
C ALA A 283 12.08 4.63 16.08
N ASP A 284 12.07 5.67 15.25
CA ASP A 284 11.67 7.03 15.60
C ASP A 284 10.89 7.61 14.41
N ASP A 285 9.69 8.14 14.65
CA ASP A 285 8.73 8.57 13.63
C ASP A 285 9.22 9.76 12.78
N ARG A 286 10.42 10.27 13.05
CA ARG A 286 11.12 11.32 12.28
C ARG A 286 12.13 10.76 11.28
N VAL A 287 12.30 9.44 11.20
CA VAL A 287 13.15 8.75 10.21
C VAL A 287 12.40 7.54 9.63
N GLY A 288 11.93 7.67 8.39
CA GLY A 288 11.05 6.69 7.74
C GLY A 288 11.66 5.32 7.45
N PHE A 289 11.58 4.41 8.41
CA PHE A 289 11.84 2.97 8.25
C PHE A 289 10.54 2.15 8.38
N PHE A 290 10.49 1.00 7.73
CA PHE A 290 9.56 -0.07 8.06
C PHE A 290 9.95 -0.73 9.39
N THR A 291 8.98 -1.30 10.09
CA THR A 291 9.18 -1.77 11.47
C THR A 291 8.49 -3.09 11.76
N THR A 292 8.89 -3.72 12.87
CA THR A 292 8.18 -4.85 13.49
C THR A 292 7.95 -4.58 14.99
N PRO A 293 6.75 -4.84 15.54
CA PRO A 293 6.42 -4.50 16.91
C PRO A 293 7.07 -5.45 17.93
N ARG A 294 7.48 -4.91 19.08
CA ARG A 294 8.10 -5.64 20.19
C ARG A 294 7.55 -5.18 21.54
N TRP A 295 7.34 -6.14 22.43
CA TRP A 295 6.77 -5.99 23.76
C TRP A 295 7.78 -6.47 24.81
N TYR A 296 8.21 -5.56 25.69
CA TYR A 296 9.18 -5.84 26.75
C TYR A 296 8.46 -5.87 28.10
N PHE A 297 8.43 -7.03 28.76
CA PHE A 297 7.91 -7.20 30.12
C PHE A 297 9.07 -7.26 31.13
N SER A 298 8.94 -6.58 32.26
CA SER A 298 9.83 -6.77 33.42
C SER A 298 9.10 -6.51 34.74
N ASP A 299 9.63 -7.03 35.84
CA ASP A 299 9.07 -6.85 37.20
C ASP A 299 9.08 -5.37 37.65
N ALA A 300 9.97 -4.56 37.07
CA ALA A 300 10.12 -3.13 37.40
C ALA A 300 9.10 -2.21 36.71
N GLN A 301 8.27 -2.73 35.80
CA GLN A 301 7.36 -1.93 34.98
C GLN A 301 5.97 -1.74 35.63
N HIS A 302 5.47 -0.51 35.61
CA HIS A 302 4.06 -0.21 35.93
C HIS A 302 3.12 -0.33 34.70
N LYS A 303 3.68 -0.47 33.49
CA LYS A 303 2.96 -0.68 32.23
C LYS A 303 3.85 -1.40 31.25
N LEU A 304 3.26 -2.15 30.32
CA LEU A 304 4.00 -2.78 29.22
C LEU A 304 4.78 -1.74 28.42
N GLU A 305 6.06 -2.02 28.13
CA GLU A 305 6.85 -1.26 27.18
C GLU A 305 6.66 -1.82 25.77
N THR A 306 6.20 -0.96 24.86
CA THR A 306 6.00 -1.28 23.44
C THR A 306 6.99 -0.47 22.61
N ARG A 307 7.71 -1.13 21.71
CA ARG A 307 8.67 -0.53 20.78
C ARG A 307 8.47 -1.06 19.38
N GLU A 308 8.82 -0.25 18.40
CA GLU A 308 8.96 -0.66 17.01
C GLU A 308 10.45 -0.89 16.72
N LEU A 309 10.79 -2.04 16.12
CA LEU A 309 12.16 -2.37 15.71
C LEU A 309 12.32 -2.11 14.21
N LEU A 310 13.39 -1.45 13.78
CA LEU A 310 13.71 -1.26 12.35
C LEU A 310 13.78 -2.60 11.62
N THR A 311 13.16 -2.69 10.44
CA THR A 311 13.60 -3.69 9.45
C THR A 311 14.89 -3.19 8.81
N ARG A 312 15.99 -3.95 8.97
CA ARG A 312 17.31 -3.58 8.43
C ARG A 312 18.22 -4.78 8.26
N TRP A 313 19.17 -4.71 7.33
CA TRP A 313 20.24 -5.71 7.22
C TRP A 313 21.24 -5.63 8.40
N ARG A 314 21.83 -6.76 8.76
CA ARG A 314 22.91 -6.83 9.77
C ARG A 314 24.22 -6.25 9.25
N MET A 315 24.41 -4.94 9.42
CA MET A 315 25.67 -4.26 9.14
C MET A 315 26.51 -4.13 10.42
N GLU A 316 27.55 -4.96 10.51
CA GLU A 316 28.51 -4.96 11.61
C GLU A 316 29.94 -4.94 11.06
N PRO A 317 30.87 -4.15 11.62
CA PRO A 317 32.28 -4.19 11.25
C PRO A 317 32.92 -5.49 11.71
N LYS A 318 33.87 -6.00 10.90
CA LYS A 318 34.70 -7.17 11.28
C LYS A 318 35.41 -6.89 12.62
N PRO A 319 35.55 -7.86 13.54
CA PRO A 319 36.13 -7.63 14.87
C PRO A 319 37.46 -6.88 14.87
N GLU A 320 38.35 -7.23 13.94
CA GLU A 320 39.65 -6.61 13.71
C GLU A 320 39.60 -5.15 13.22
N ASP A 321 38.49 -4.76 12.59
CA ASP A 321 38.27 -3.44 11.99
C ASP A 321 37.52 -2.46 12.91
N ARG A 322 36.94 -2.92 14.03
CA ARG A 322 36.14 -2.10 14.96
C ARG A 322 36.86 -0.83 15.43
N ALA A 323 38.13 -0.95 15.81
CA ALA A 323 38.92 0.19 16.28
C ALA A 323 39.23 1.24 15.18
N ARG A 324 39.15 0.85 13.90
CA ARG A 324 39.28 1.74 12.74
C ARG A 324 37.94 2.38 12.40
N TYR A 325 36.86 1.60 12.41
CA TYR A 325 35.49 2.06 12.25
C TYR A 325 35.11 3.15 13.26
N LEU A 326 35.42 2.94 14.55
CA LEU A 326 35.16 3.91 15.61
C LEU A 326 35.99 5.21 15.50
N LYS A 327 37.06 5.22 14.70
CA LYS A 327 37.82 6.43 14.33
C LYS A 327 37.28 7.13 13.06
N GLY A 328 36.24 6.58 12.43
CA GLY A 328 35.66 7.08 11.19
C GLY A 328 36.31 6.58 9.91
N GLU A 329 37.18 5.56 9.97
CA GLU A 329 37.69 4.92 8.75
C GLU A 329 36.62 4.03 8.09
N LEU A 330 36.57 4.01 6.75
CA LEU A 330 35.70 3.09 6.00
C LEU A 330 36.22 1.65 6.08
N VAL A 331 35.37 0.76 6.59
CA VAL A 331 35.65 -0.69 6.73
C VAL A 331 34.65 -1.49 5.90
N GLU A 332 34.87 -2.80 5.78
CA GLU A 332 33.89 -3.69 5.15
C GLU A 332 33.00 -4.34 6.24
N PRO A 333 31.70 -4.54 5.97
CA PRO A 333 30.85 -5.29 6.88
C PRO A 333 31.23 -6.78 6.89
N VAL A 334 30.83 -7.51 7.94
CA VAL A 334 31.00 -8.97 8.02
C VAL A 334 30.23 -9.69 6.90
N LYS A 335 29.00 -9.27 6.61
CA LYS A 335 28.16 -9.77 5.52
C LYS A 335 27.70 -8.59 4.64
N PRO A 336 28.20 -8.42 3.41
CA PRO A 336 27.65 -7.44 2.48
C PRO A 336 26.29 -7.90 1.93
N ILE A 337 25.46 -6.93 1.53
CA ILE A 337 24.20 -7.16 0.82
C ILE A 337 24.53 -7.46 -0.65
N ILE A 338 24.01 -8.56 -1.19
CA ILE A 338 24.27 -8.99 -2.56
C ILE A 338 22.96 -9.33 -3.25
N PHE A 339 22.60 -8.54 -4.26
CA PHE A 339 21.49 -8.81 -5.16
C PHE A 339 21.94 -9.59 -6.40
N TYR A 340 21.08 -10.50 -6.86
CA TYR A 340 21.29 -11.30 -8.07
C TYR A 340 20.29 -10.88 -9.14
N ILE A 341 20.77 -10.62 -10.36
CA ILE A 341 19.90 -10.30 -11.49
C ILE A 341 19.34 -11.59 -12.08
N ASP A 342 18.01 -11.72 -12.13
CA ASP A 342 17.32 -12.84 -12.78
C ASP A 342 17.84 -13.01 -14.22
N PRO A 343 18.32 -14.21 -14.60
CA PRO A 343 18.81 -14.50 -15.96
C PRO A 343 17.82 -14.18 -17.09
N SER A 344 16.52 -14.10 -16.81
CA SER A 344 15.48 -13.71 -17.77
C SER A 344 15.42 -12.20 -18.05
N THR A 345 16.08 -11.38 -17.22
CA THR A 345 16.19 -9.92 -17.41
C THR A 345 16.83 -9.60 -18.76
N PRO A 346 16.21 -8.76 -19.63
CA PRO A 346 16.79 -8.36 -20.90
C PRO A 346 18.16 -7.68 -20.72
N VAL A 347 19.14 -8.14 -21.51
CA VAL A 347 20.58 -7.79 -21.35
C VAL A 347 20.83 -6.28 -21.33
N GLN A 348 20.12 -5.52 -22.17
CA GLN A 348 20.29 -4.08 -22.29
C GLN A 348 19.88 -3.28 -21.03
N TRP A 349 19.07 -3.88 -20.13
CA TRP A 349 18.65 -3.23 -18.88
C TRP A 349 19.53 -3.59 -17.68
N ARG A 350 20.17 -4.77 -17.67
CA ARG A 350 20.94 -5.32 -16.53
C ARG A 350 21.92 -4.33 -15.94
N LYS A 351 22.70 -3.65 -16.79
CA LYS A 351 23.72 -2.66 -16.38
C LYS A 351 23.13 -1.52 -15.55
N GLN A 352 21.94 -1.01 -15.91
CA GLN A 352 21.33 0.12 -15.20
C GLN A 352 20.57 -0.32 -13.95
N ILE A 353 20.03 -1.54 -13.92
CA ILE A 353 19.49 -2.16 -12.71
C ILE A 353 20.62 -2.36 -11.67
N ILE A 354 21.73 -2.97 -12.09
CA ILE A 354 22.95 -3.11 -11.26
C ILE A 354 23.45 -1.74 -10.76
N ALA A 355 23.46 -0.72 -11.62
CA ALA A 355 23.87 0.62 -11.23
C ALA A 355 22.95 1.23 -10.15
N GLY A 356 21.63 0.99 -10.21
CA GLY A 356 20.69 1.48 -9.21
C GLY A 356 20.85 0.84 -7.84
N VAL A 357 21.23 -0.45 -7.79
CA VAL A 357 21.64 -1.12 -6.54
C VAL A 357 22.90 -0.46 -5.97
N VAL A 358 23.92 -0.24 -6.81
CA VAL A 358 25.23 0.28 -6.39
C VAL A 358 25.21 1.77 -6.00
N ASP A 359 24.22 2.54 -6.47
CA ASP A 359 24.09 3.96 -6.10
C ASP A 359 23.96 4.19 -4.58
N TRP A 360 23.36 3.24 -3.85
CA TRP A 360 23.24 3.25 -2.39
C TRP A 360 24.56 3.09 -1.64
N GLN A 361 25.65 2.66 -2.29
CA GLN A 361 26.97 2.52 -1.65
C GLN A 361 27.45 3.84 -1.02
N LYS A 362 27.12 5.00 -1.63
CA LYS A 362 27.46 6.33 -1.07
C LYS A 362 26.72 6.66 0.23
N ALA A 363 25.58 6.01 0.48
CA ALA A 363 24.85 6.14 1.74
C ALA A 363 25.46 5.21 2.81
N PHE A 364 25.86 3.99 2.44
CA PHE A 364 26.61 3.11 3.34
C PHE A 364 27.99 3.64 3.74
N GLU A 365 28.67 4.41 2.87
CA GLU A 365 29.89 5.12 3.23
C GLU A 365 29.66 6.11 4.39
N GLN A 366 28.50 6.78 4.43
CA GLN A 366 28.10 7.63 5.56
C GLN A 366 27.71 6.83 6.81
N ALA A 367 27.38 5.55 6.68
CA ALA A 367 27.29 4.61 7.80
C ALA A 367 28.66 4.00 8.19
N GLY A 368 29.76 4.37 7.52
CA GLY A 368 31.12 3.89 7.77
C GLY A 368 31.54 2.62 7.02
N PHE A 369 30.73 2.17 6.04
CA PHE A 369 30.93 0.91 5.33
C PHE A 369 31.19 1.10 3.83
N LYS A 370 32.29 0.53 3.33
CA LYS A 370 32.56 0.33 1.89
C LYS A 370 32.22 -1.10 1.47
N ASN A 371 31.97 -1.33 0.18
CA ASN A 371 31.61 -2.63 -0.41
C ASN A 371 30.37 -3.30 0.24
N ALA A 372 29.50 -2.50 0.86
CA ALA A 372 28.39 -2.93 1.70
C ALA A 372 27.19 -3.43 0.90
N ILE A 373 26.96 -2.89 -0.30
CA ILE A 373 25.87 -3.28 -1.20
C ILE A 373 26.40 -3.54 -2.61
N GLN A 374 25.98 -4.65 -3.20
CA GLN A 374 26.49 -5.17 -4.47
C GLN A 374 25.36 -5.79 -5.29
N ALA A 375 25.50 -5.80 -6.62
CA ALA A 375 24.65 -6.57 -7.52
C ALA A 375 25.49 -7.36 -8.52
N ARG A 376 25.03 -8.57 -8.87
CA ARG A 376 25.76 -9.53 -9.71
C ARG A 376 24.81 -10.23 -10.68
N GLU A 377 25.31 -10.56 -11.87
CA GLU A 377 24.62 -11.50 -12.76
C GLU A 377 24.90 -12.94 -12.30
N VAL A 378 23.93 -13.84 -12.47
CA VAL A 378 24.10 -15.26 -12.15
C VAL A 378 24.96 -15.91 -13.25
N THR A 379 26.18 -16.34 -12.89
CA THR A 379 27.13 -16.97 -13.82
C THR A 379 27.14 -18.49 -13.75
N ASP A 380 26.76 -19.07 -12.61
CA ASP A 380 26.58 -20.51 -12.43
C ASP A 380 25.12 -20.77 -12.09
N THR A 381 24.44 -21.54 -12.95
CA THR A 381 23.02 -21.88 -12.80
C THR A 381 22.79 -23.28 -12.25
N THR A 382 23.85 -24.02 -11.89
CA THR A 382 23.76 -25.45 -11.51
C THR A 382 22.93 -25.66 -10.24
N ASP A 383 23.25 -24.88 -9.20
CA ASP A 383 22.57 -24.89 -7.90
C ASP A 383 21.80 -23.59 -7.60
N TYR A 384 21.68 -22.69 -8.58
CA TYR A 384 20.92 -21.45 -8.44
C TYR A 384 19.42 -21.71 -8.45
N ASP A 385 18.69 -20.99 -7.61
CA ASP A 385 17.24 -20.96 -7.59
C ASP A 385 16.81 -19.58 -7.10
N GLY A 386 16.07 -18.83 -7.91
CA GLY A 386 15.57 -17.50 -7.51
C GLY A 386 14.56 -17.56 -6.37
N ASP A 387 13.91 -18.71 -6.16
CA ASP A 387 12.95 -18.88 -5.06
C ASP A 387 13.62 -19.30 -3.73
N ASP A 388 14.95 -19.49 -3.69
CA ASP A 388 15.73 -19.89 -2.51
C ASP A 388 16.19 -18.67 -1.69
N ILE A 389 15.82 -18.65 -0.41
CA ILE A 389 16.12 -17.59 0.57
C ILE A 389 17.62 -17.28 0.79
N ARG A 390 18.53 -18.06 0.22
CA ARG A 390 19.97 -17.73 0.20
C ARG A 390 20.32 -16.61 -0.79
N TYR A 391 19.46 -16.29 -1.75
CA TYR A 391 19.67 -15.29 -2.78
C TYR A 391 18.59 -14.22 -2.73
N SER A 392 18.99 -12.95 -2.74
CA SER A 392 18.07 -11.82 -2.97
C SER A 392 18.01 -11.55 -4.47
N GLU A 393 16.92 -11.94 -5.14
CA GLU A 393 16.78 -11.82 -6.60
C GLU A 393 16.08 -10.51 -7.00
N ILE A 394 16.52 -9.92 -8.10
CA ILE A 394 15.73 -8.95 -8.88
C ILE A 394 15.05 -9.71 -10.02
N THR A 395 13.83 -10.19 -9.76
CA THR A 395 13.03 -11.04 -10.65
C THR A 395 12.37 -10.24 -11.77
N TYR A 396 12.47 -10.71 -13.02
CA TYR A 396 11.89 -10.01 -14.17
C TYR A 396 10.56 -10.64 -14.63
N ALA A 397 9.44 -10.05 -14.21
CA ALA A 397 8.10 -10.56 -14.46
C ALA A 397 7.53 -10.11 -15.83
N ALA A 398 7.39 -11.06 -16.76
CA ALA A 398 6.59 -10.87 -17.98
C ALA A 398 5.09 -10.78 -17.64
N SER A 399 4.54 -9.57 -17.67
CA SER A 399 3.19 -9.24 -17.19
C SER A 399 2.69 -7.90 -17.75
N PRO A 400 1.37 -7.70 -17.91
CA PRO A 400 0.76 -6.40 -18.23
C PRO A 400 0.73 -5.43 -17.03
N LYS A 401 1.02 -5.86 -15.80
CA LYS A 401 1.08 -4.97 -14.63
C LYS A 401 2.19 -3.92 -14.81
N SER A 402 1.85 -2.63 -14.80
CA SER A 402 2.83 -1.54 -14.91
C SER A 402 3.28 -1.12 -13.51
N ASN A 403 4.35 -1.74 -12.99
CA ASN A 403 4.74 -1.61 -11.59
C ASN A 403 6.17 -2.14 -11.29
N ALA A 404 6.68 -1.88 -10.09
CA ALA A 404 7.85 -2.52 -9.48
C ALA A 404 7.65 -2.57 -7.95
N MET A 405 8.32 -3.49 -7.23
CA MET A 405 8.31 -3.51 -5.76
C MET A 405 9.63 -4.05 -5.20
N GLY A 406 10.03 -3.58 -4.00
CA GLY A 406 11.17 -4.09 -3.24
C GLY A 406 10.81 -4.66 -1.85
N PRO A 407 10.00 -5.74 -1.74
CA PRO A 407 9.70 -6.39 -0.46
C PRO A 407 10.92 -7.08 0.17
N ALA A 408 10.86 -7.32 1.47
CA ALA A 408 11.93 -7.94 2.26
C ALA A 408 11.41 -9.04 3.19
N VAL A 409 12.18 -10.11 3.33
CA VAL A 409 11.95 -11.21 4.28
C VAL A 409 12.69 -10.90 5.57
N VAL A 410 11.97 -10.82 6.69
CA VAL A 410 12.48 -10.32 7.97
C VAL A 410 12.43 -11.40 9.05
N ASP A 411 13.45 -11.45 9.92
CA ASP A 411 13.39 -12.14 11.21
C ASP A 411 12.63 -11.28 12.24
N PRO A 412 11.37 -11.62 12.58
CA PRO A 412 10.57 -10.81 13.50
C PRO A 412 11.10 -10.78 14.94
N ARG A 413 12.13 -11.58 15.28
CA ARG A 413 12.79 -11.53 16.59
C ARG A 413 13.68 -10.29 16.77
N SER A 414 14.08 -9.64 15.67
CA SER A 414 15.07 -8.53 15.69
C SER A 414 14.87 -7.44 14.64
N GLY A 415 14.03 -7.67 13.63
CA GLY A 415 13.97 -6.80 12.44
C GLY A 415 15.10 -7.05 11.44
N GLU A 416 15.89 -8.11 11.58
CA GLU A 416 16.93 -8.46 10.60
C GLU A 416 16.31 -8.79 9.25
N ILE A 417 16.62 -8.03 8.20
CA ILE A 417 16.35 -8.44 6.81
C ILE A 417 17.30 -9.59 6.48
N LEU A 418 16.71 -10.73 6.15
CA LEU A 418 17.42 -11.96 5.82
C LEU A 418 17.71 -12.03 4.31
N GLU A 419 16.73 -11.60 3.51
CA GLU A 419 16.67 -11.72 2.05
C GLU A 419 15.61 -10.73 1.49
N SER A 420 15.60 -10.46 0.17
CA SER A 420 14.68 -9.52 -0.47
C SER A 420 14.45 -9.82 -1.97
N ASP A 421 13.16 -9.90 -2.36
CA ASP A 421 12.65 -10.25 -3.69
C ASP A 421 12.20 -8.99 -4.47
N VAL A 422 13.07 -8.34 -5.23
CA VAL A 422 12.64 -7.19 -6.05
C VAL A 422 11.87 -7.69 -7.28
N ILE A 423 10.59 -7.34 -7.40
CA ILE A 423 9.76 -7.76 -8.53
C ILE A 423 9.68 -6.64 -9.55
N TRP A 424 10.29 -6.86 -10.71
CA TRP A 424 10.25 -5.94 -11.85
C TRP A 424 9.22 -6.41 -12.88
N TRP A 425 8.04 -5.79 -12.94
CA TRP A 425 7.09 -6.11 -14.01
C TRP A 425 7.46 -5.39 -15.31
N HIS A 426 7.55 -6.14 -16.41
CA HIS A 426 7.97 -5.65 -17.72
C HIS A 426 7.25 -4.34 -18.13
N ASN A 427 5.94 -4.26 -17.88
CA ASN A 427 5.13 -3.13 -18.34
C ASN A 427 5.35 -1.82 -17.55
N VAL A 428 6.20 -1.77 -16.51
CA VAL A 428 6.60 -0.50 -15.85
C VAL A 428 7.20 0.50 -16.85
N MET A 429 7.83 -0.01 -17.91
CA MET A 429 8.35 0.78 -19.03
C MET A 429 7.28 1.61 -19.74
N THR A 430 6.01 1.18 -19.70
CA THR A 430 4.88 1.95 -20.25
C THR A 430 4.58 3.18 -19.41
N SER A 431 4.52 3.07 -18.07
CA SER A 431 4.40 4.24 -17.20
C SER A 431 5.61 5.17 -17.32
N LEU A 432 6.84 4.62 -17.35
CA LEU A 432 8.06 5.41 -17.57
C LEU A 432 8.03 6.16 -18.91
N ASN A 433 7.59 5.50 -19.99
CA ASN A 433 7.39 6.13 -21.30
C ASN A 433 6.41 7.31 -21.19
N PHE A 434 5.23 7.10 -20.61
CA PHE A 434 4.24 8.16 -20.45
C PHE A 434 4.75 9.35 -19.63
N TRP A 435 5.35 9.12 -18.46
CA TRP A 435 5.84 10.20 -17.60
C TRP A 435 6.96 11.00 -18.27
N MET A 436 7.96 10.34 -18.87
CA MET A 436 9.02 11.05 -19.59
C MET A 436 8.44 11.92 -20.72
N ARG A 437 7.51 11.38 -21.52
CA ARG A 437 6.91 12.11 -22.64
C ARG A 437 6.11 13.33 -22.18
N ILE A 438 5.32 13.19 -21.12
CA ILE A 438 4.44 14.25 -20.61
C ILE A 438 5.19 15.28 -19.75
N GLN A 439 6.05 14.83 -18.84
CA GLN A 439 6.73 15.69 -17.87
C GLN A 439 7.99 16.35 -18.46
N THR A 440 8.70 15.70 -19.41
CA THR A 440 9.98 16.23 -19.94
C THR A 440 10.07 16.37 -21.46
N GLY A 441 9.14 15.83 -22.26
CA GLY A 441 9.18 15.93 -23.72
C GLY A 441 9.25 17.36 -24.28
N VAL A 442 8.86 18.38 -23.50
CA VAL A 442 9.03 19.80 -23.85
C VAL A 442 10.51 20.22 -23.81
N ILE A 443 11.27 19.80 -22.81
CA ILE A 443 12.68 20.16 -22.59
C ILE A 443 13.67 19.13 -23.19
N ASP A 444 13.26 17.88 -23.38
CA ASP A 444 14.06 16.79 -23.95
C ASP A 444 13.44 16.28 -25.26
N PRO A 445 14.02 16.64 -26.43
CA PRO A 445 13.54 16.17 -27.73
C PRO A 445 13.52 14.65 -27.90
N GLU A 446 14.41 13.92 -27.23
CA GLU A 446 14.45 12.46 -27.31
C GLU A 446 13.32 11.79 -26.52
N ALA A 447 12.73 12.51 -25.55
CA ALA A 447 11.55 12.10 -24.82
C ALA A 447 10.23 12.38 -25.56
N ARG A 448 10.21 12.72 -26.86
CA ARG A 448 8.96 12.99 -27.61
C ARG A 448 8.36 11.75 -28.28
N LYS A 449 9.23 10.86 -28.74
CA LYS A 449 8.94 9.70 -29.61
C LYS A 449 8.03 8.68 -28.91
N ASN A 450 7.13 8.02 -29.65
CA ASN A 450 6.32 6.90 -29.14
C ASN A 450 7.20 5.79 -28.55
N LYS A 451 8.29 5.43 -29.22
CA LYS A 451 9.35 4.55 -28.70
C LYS A 451 10.57 5.40 -28.30
N LEU A 452 10.90 5.40 -27.02
CA LEU A 452 12.14 6.00 -26.51
C LEU A 452 13.36 5.17 -26.95
N SER A 453 14.54 5.80 -26.98
CA SER A 453 15.79 5.06 -27.15
C SER A 453 16.09 4.19 -25.93
N ASP A 454 16.83 3.09 -26.12
CA ASP A 454 17.23 2.21 -25.03
C ASP A 454 18.03 2.98 -23.96
N GLU A 455 18.90 3.91 -24.34
CA GLU A 455 19.62 4.78 -23.39
C GLU A 455 18.66 5.61 -22.51
N ARG A 456 17.63 6.21 -23.11
CA ARG A 456 16.66 7.05 -22.40
C ARG A 456 15.76 6.24 -21.48
N MET A 457 15.31 5.07 -21.94
CA MET A 457 14.56 4.12 -21.10
C MET A 457 15.44 3.58 -19.96
N ALA A 458 16.70 3.22 -20.23
CA ALA A 458 17.61 2.67 -19.24
C ALA A 458 17.97 3.69 -18.13
N HIS A 459 17.99 5.00 -18.44
CA HIS A 459 18.09 6.06 -17.41
C HIS A 459 16.89 6.02 -16.45
N ALA A 460 15.66 5.90 -16.97
CA ALA A 460 14.45 5.80 -16.16
C ALA A 460 14.38 4.48 -15.36
N ILE A 461 14.86 3.39 -15.95
CA ILE A 461 15.01 2.08 -15.28
C ILE A 461 15.95 2.19 -14.07
N ARG A 462 17.09 2.89 -14.19
CA ARG A 462 18.01 3.12 -13.07
C ARG A 462 17.33 3.86 -11.92
N PHE A 463 16.55 4.90 -12.22
CA PHE A 463 15.81 5.65 -11.19
C PHE A 463 14.87 4.72 -10.40
N VAL A 464 13.99 3.98 -11.07
CA VAL A 464 13.08 3.03 -10.39
C VAL A 464 13.87 1.95 -9.65
N SER A 465 14.88 1.36 -10.28
CA SER A 465 15.72 0.34 -9.62
C SER A 465 16.45 0.87 -8.37
N SER A 466 16.81 2.15 -8.35
CA SER A 466 17.41 2.78 -7.17
C SER A 466 16.36 3.02 -6.08
N HIS A 467 15.14 3.43 -6.45
CA HIS A 467 14.02 3.62 -5.53
C HIS A 467 13.60 2.30 -4.86
N GLU A 468 13.36 1.23 -5.63
CA GLU A 468 12.95 -0.08 -5.08
C GLU A 468 13.98 -0.63 -4.09
N ILE A 469 15.28 -0.43 -4.35
CA ILE A 469 16.34 -0.86 -3.43
C ILE A 469 16.29 -0.11 -2.10
N GLY A 470 15.76 1.13 -2.05
CA GLY A 470 15.56 1.78 -0.75
C GLY A 470 14.57 1.02 0.15
N HIS A 471 13.50 0.45 -0.40
CA HIS A 471 12.59 -0.43 0.34
C HIS A 471 13.28 -1.71 0.82
N THR A 472 14.14 -2.31 -0.01
CA THR A 472 14.93 -3.49 0.39
C THR A 472 15.95 -3.17 1.49
N LEU A 473 16.30 -1.90 1.67
CA LEU A 473 17.11 -1.40 2.80
C LEU A 473 16.28 -1.02 4.03
N GLY A 474 14.96 -1.25 4.00
CA GLY A 474 14.03 -0.98 5.09
C GLY A 474 13.43 0.42 5.10
N LEU A 475 13.69 1.26 4.09
CA LEU A 475 13.16 2.64 4.04
C LEU A 475 11.72 2.67 3.54
N LYS A 476 10.88 3.46 4.22
CA LYS A 476 9.55 3.88 3.72
C LYS A 476 9.70 4.92 2.62
N HIS A 477 8.62 5.17 1.88
CA HIS A 477 8.52 6.41 1.10
C HIS A 477 8.68 7.63 2.01
N ASN A 478 9.39 8.65 1.51
CA ASN A 478 9.47 9.97 2.11
C ASN A 478 8.90 10.99 1.11
N MET A 479 7.56 11.11 1.09
CA MET A 479 6.85 12.04 0.19
C MET A 479 7.06 13.50 0.58
N GLY A 480 7.68 13.79 1.73
CA GLY A 480 7.99 15.14 2.20
C GLY A 480 9.32 15.72 1.71
N SER A 481 10.03 15.04 0.82
CA SER A 481 11.41 15.39 0.43
C SER A 481 11.46 16.40 -0.72
N SER A 482 10.45 16.42 -1.56
CA SER A 482 10.27 17.35 -2.68
C SER A 482 10.15 18.79 -2.15
N PHE A 483 9.37 18.97 -1.08
CA PHE A 483 9.10 20.25 -0.42
C PHE A 483 10.36 20.93 0.14
N ALA A 484 11.45 20.18 0.35
CA ALA A 484 12.71 20.73 0.81
C ALA A 484 13.41 21.65 -0.22
N PHE A 485 13.03 21.60 -1.50
CA PHE A 485 13.67 22.36 -2.57
C PHE A 485 12.78 23.53 -3.04
N PRO A 486 13.29 24.78 -3.06
CA PRO A 486 12.54 25.90 -3.62
C PRO A 486 12.24 25.69 -5.10
N VAL A 487 11.00 25.90 -5.55
CA VAL A 487 10.55 25.57 -6.93
C VAL A 487 11.46 26.15 -8.02
N ASP A 488 11.91 27.40 -7.88
CA ASP A 488 12.83 28.02 -8.86
C ASP A 488 14.20 27.34 -8.93
N SER A 489 14.64 26.71 -7.85
CA SER A 489 15.93 26.02 -7.81
C SER A 489 15.93 24.76 -8.68
N LEU A 490 14.76 24.12 -8.88
CA LEU A 490 14.58 23.00 -9.81
C LEU A 490 14.81 23.40 -11.28
N ARG A 491 14.72 24.69 -11.59
CA ARG A 491 15.06 25.26 -12.91
C ARG A 491 16.57 25.51 -13.10
N SER A 492 17.40 25.32 -12.09
CA SER A 492 18.84 25.53 -12.19
C SER A 492 19.59 24.22 -12.45
N PRO A 493 20.35 24.09 -13.57
CA PRO A 493 21.17 22.91 -13.83
C PRO A 493 22.29 22.72 -12.80
N SER A 494 22.82 23.81 -12.22
CA SER A 494 23.86 23.71 -11.19
C SER A 494 23.29 23.28 -9.84
N PHE A 495 22.06 23.66 -9.51
CA PHE A 495 21.36 23.23 -8.30
C PHE A 495 20.99 21.74 -8.38
N THR A 496 20.25 21.33 -9.41
CA THR A 496 19.80 19.94 -9.58
C THR A 496 20.98 18.97 -9.66
N LYS A 497 22.07 19.34 -10.35
CA LYS A 497 23.32 18.56 -10.36
C LYS A 497 24.01 18.47 -8.99
N ARG A 498 23.97 19.54 -8.17
CA ARG A 498 24.60 19.57 -6.83
C ARG A 498 23.79 18.80 -5.79
N MET A 499 22.46 18.89 -5.85
CA MET A 499 21.57 18.31 -4.85
C MET A 499 21.21 16.84 -5.14
N GLY A 500 21.41 16.37 -6.37
CA GLY A 500 21.07 15.00 -6.77
C GLY A 500 19.68 14.87 -7.39
N GLY A 501 19.23 15.86 -8.16
CA GLY A 501 17.95 15.82 -8.87
C GLY A 501 16.89 16.74 -8.28
N THR A 502 15.71 16.19 -8.04
CA THR A 502 14.43 16.89 -7.78
C THR A 502 13.98 16.92 -6.31
N ALA A 503 14.54 16.07 -5.45
CA ALA A 503 14.21 16.00 -4.03
C ALA A 503 15.44 15.66 -3.17
N SER A 504 15.35 15.82 -1.85
CA SER A 504 16.44 15.47 -0.92
C SER A 504 16.57 13.95 -0.67
N SER A 505 15.60 13.16 -1.14
CA SER A 505 15.47 11.71 -1.00
C SER A 505 15.08 11.09 -2.33
N ILE A 506 15.60 9.91 -2.68
CA ILE A 506 15.07 9.12 -3.79
C ILE A 506 13.77 8.40 -3.43
N MET A 507 13.49 8.24 -2.13
CA MET A 507 12.26 7.60 -1.62
C MET A 507 11.01 8.47 -1.77
N ASP A 508 11.14 9.60 -2.44
CA ASP A 508 10.04 10.48 -2.83
C ASP A 508 9.57 10.12 -4.26
N TYR A 509 8.28 10.30 -4.54
CA TYR A 509 7.72 10.27 -5.89
C TYR A 509 7.81 11.64 -6.61
N ALA A 510 8.74 12.50 -6.20
CA ALA A 510 9.24 13.67 -6.92
C ALA A 510 9.93 13.35 -8.28
N ARG A 511 9.26 12.60 -9.17
CA ARG A 511 9.81 11.87 -10.33
C ARG A 511 10.50 12.76 -11.38
N PHE A 512 9.88 13.04 -12.53
CA PHE A 512 10.54 13.81 -13.58
C PHE A 512 10.25 15.30 -13.44
N ASN A 513 11.29 16.12 -13.59
CA ASN A 513 11.28 17.56 -13.38
C ASN A 513 10.38 18.33 -14.38
N TYR A 514 9.07 18.33 -14.16
CA TYR A 514 8.09 19.07 -14.97
C TYR A 514 8.12 20.60 -14.75
N VAL A 515 8.87 21.07 -13.74
CA VAL A 515 9.06 22.49 -13.44
C VAL A 515 10.04 23.14 -14.43
N ALA A 516 11.07 22.42 -14.86
CA ALA A 516 12.05 22.92 -15.82
C ALA A 516 11.42 23.32 -17.16
N GLN A 517 11.90 24.44 -17.72
CA GLN A 517 11.46 25.06 -18.97
C GLN A 517 12.55 24.93 -20.06
N PRO A 518 12.24 25.08 -21.35
CA PRO A 518 13.22 24.91 -22.44
C PRO A 518 14.48 25.79 -22.32
N GLU A 519 14.32 27.01 -21.80
CA GLU A 519 15.42 27.96 -21.59
C GLU A 519 16.41 27.54 -20.49
N ASP A 520 15.97 26.68 -19.54
CA ASP A 520 16.71 26.33 -18.33
C ASP A 520 17.84 25.33 -18.59
N LYS A 521 17.69 24.47 -19.60
CA LYS A 521 18.67 23.43 -20.01
C LYS A 521 19.04 22.44 -18.88
N VAL A 522 18.09 22.14 -17.99
CA VAL A 522 18.26 21.13 -16.93
C VAL A 522 18.32 19.72 -17.52
N THR A 523 19.35 18.96 -17.15
CA THR A 523 19.54 17.56 -17.57
C THR A 523 19.38 16.56 -16.42
N ASN A 524 19.56 16.99 -15.16
CA ASN A 524 19.29 16.20 -13.97
C ASN A 524 17.79 16.27 -13.63
N ILE A 525 17.01 15.40 -14.28
CA ILE A 525 15.55 15.45 -14.28
C ILE A 525 14.85 14.49 -13.29
N THR A 526 15.56 13.56 -12.66
CA THR A 526 15.01 12.60 -11.67
C THR A 526 15.79 12.68 -10.35
N PRO A 527 15.20 12.29 -9.21
CA PRO A 527 15.94 12.24 -7.96
C PRO A 527 16.96 11.10 -7.97
N GLN A 528 17.96 11.23 -7.12
CA GLN A 528 19.09 10.32 -6.92
C GLN A 528 19.30 10.17 -5.40
N ILE A 529 20.23 9.31 -4.98
CA ILE A 529 20.57 9.14 -3.56
C ILE A 529 21.04 10.47 -2.96
N GLY A 530 20.14 11.13 -2.24
CA GLY A 530 20.19 12.54 -1.84
C GLY A 530 20.83 12.75 -0.47
N LEU A 531 20.47 13.83 0.22
CA LEU A 531 20.96 14.13 1.57
C LEU A 531 20.18 13.32 2.63
N TYR A 532 18.85 13.24 2.49
CA TYR A 532 18.00 12.49 3.39
C TYR A 532 18.33 10.99 3.34
N ASP A 533 18.50 10.39 2.15
CA ASP A 533 18.86 8.98 2.00
C ASP A 533 20.15 8.62 2.76
N LYS A 534 21.18 9.46 2.61
CA LYS A 534 22.47 9.28 3.28
C LYS A 534 22.34 9.41 4.79
N TYR A 535 21.52 10.35 5.27
CA TYR A 535 21.21 10.52 6.68
C TYR A 535 20.41 9.33 7.24
N ALA A 536 19.35 8.90 6.57
CA ALA A 536 18.51 7.78 7.00
C ALA A 536 19.30 6.46 7.05
N ILE A 537 20.14 6.18 6.04
CA ILE A 537 21.04 5.02 6.07
C ILE A 537 22.08 5.16 7.17
N ALA A 538 22.70 6.33 7.37
CA ALA A 538 23.62 6.52 8.49
C ALA A 538 22.93 6.31 9.85
N TRP A 539 21.71 6.82 10.03
CA TRP A 539 20.92 6.67 11.25
C TRP A 539 20.46 5.23 11.50
N GLY A 540 20.07 4.49 10.46
CA GLY A 540 19.63 3.10 10.56
C GLY A 540 20.77 2.07 10.64
N TYR A 541 21.90 2.32 9.97
CA TYR A 541 22.97 1.33 9.76
C TYR A 541 24.31 1.65 10.42
N ARG A 542 24.54 2.87 10.94
CA ARG A 542 25.78 3.15 11.71
C ARG A 542 25.79 2.31 12.99
N TRP A 543 26.80 1.44 13.10
CA TRP A 543 26.98 0.49 14.18
C TRP A 543 27.46 1.20 15.45
N LEU A 544 26.94 0.79 16.61
CA LEU A 544 27.33 1.28 17.93
C LEU A 544 27.73 0.09 18.81
N ASP A 545 28.84 0.24 19.55
CA ASP A 545 29.37 -0.80 20.43
C ASP A 545 28.67 -0.77 21.80
N VAL A 546 27.41 -1.19 21.79
CA VAL A 546 26.52 -1.31 22.95
C VAL A 546 25.98 -2.73 23.06
N GLU A 547 25.62 -3.17 24.27
CA GLU A 547 25.03 -4.50 24.48
C GLU A 547 23.51 -4.45 24.37
N ASP A 548 22.87 -3.41 24.90
CA ASP A 548 21.43 -3.22 24.95
C ASP A 548 20.97 -2.13 23.96
N PRO A 549 19.98 -2.38 23.08
CA PRO A 549 19.43 -1.35 22.18
C PRO A 549 18.94 -0.08 22.89
N HIS A 550 18.52 -0.13 24.16
CA HIS A 550 18.14 1.07 24.92
C HIS A 550 19.31 2.04 25.12
N GLN A 551 20.55 1.55 25.10
CA GLN A 551 21.77 2.37 25.22
C GLN A 551 22.02 3.23 23.96
N GLU A 552 21.43 2.89 22.80
CA GLU A 552 21.53 3.71 21.58
C GLU A 552 20.64 4.97 21.64
N LEU A 553 19.54 4.94 22.42
CA LEU A 553 18.50 5.97 22.39
C LEU A 553 18.98 7.42 22.59
N PRO A 554 19.95 7.74 23.49
CA PRO A 554 20.47 9.10 23.61
C PRO A 554 21.22 9.55 22.35
N VAL A 555 22.02 8.67 21.77
CA VAL A 555 22.84 8.95 20.57
C VAL A 555 21.93 9.16 19.35
N LEU A 556 20.97 8.27 19.13
CA LEU A 556 20.01 8.36 18.01
C LEU A 556 19.17 9.64 18.08
N LYS A 557 18.80 10.10 19.28
CA LYS A 557 18.05 11.35 19.48
C LYS A 557 18.89 12.59 19.20
N GLU A 558 20.16 12.62 19.61
CA GLU A 558 21.06 13.74 19.29
C GLU A 558 21.36 13.80 17.78
N TRP A 559 21.47 12.66 17.07
CA TRP A 559 21.59 12.66 15.60
C TRP A 559 20.36 13.25 14.90
N ILE A 560 19.14 12.93 15.34
CA ILE A 560 17.91 13.55 14.79
C ILE A 560 17.87 15.06 15.12
N LYS A 561 18.21 15.41 16.36
CA LYS A 561 18.22 16.81 16.84
C LYS A 561 19.24 17.69 16.12
N ALA A 562 20.37 17.14 15.69
CA ALA A 562 21.38 17.86 14.89
C ALA A 562 20.84 18.35 13.54
N HIS A 563 19.75 17.76 13.04
CA HIS A 563 19.06 18.14 11.80
C HIS A 563 17.64 18.67 12.04
N ALA A 564 17.28 18.99 13.30
CA ALA A 564 15.97 19.53 13.63
C ALA A 564 15.73 20.87 12.91
N ASN A 565 14.55 20.99 12.29
CA ASN A 565 14.09 22.16 11.53
C ASN A 565 14.81 22.42 10.19
N ASP A 566 15.69 21.53 9.73
CA ASP A 566 16.22 21.59 8.35
C ASP A 566 15.31 20.78 7.41
N PRO A 567 14.64 21.42 6.41
CA PRO A 567 13.77 20.72 5.46
C PRO A 567 14.47 19.61 4.68
N LEU A 568 15.79 19.70 4.47
CA LEU A 568 16.56 18.70 3.73
C LEU A 568 16.57 17.32 4.42
N TYR A 569 16.27 17.28 5.72
CA TYR A 569 16.23 16.09 6.56
C TYR A 569 14.81 15.76 7.07
N HIS A 570 13.78 16.44 6.57
CA HIS A 570 12.40 16.19 6.95
C HIS A 570 11.91 14.82 6.44
N TYR A 571 11.14 14.13 7.27
CA TYR A 571 10.40 12.93 6.88
C TYR A 571 8.90 13.26 6.80
N GLY A 572 8.35 13.23 5.60
CA GLY A 572 6.91 13.28 5.33
C GLY A 572 6.39 11.92 4.92
N GLU A 573 5.40 11.41 5.66
CA GLU A 573 4.79 10.11 5.41
C GLU A 573 3.95 10.10 4.12
N GLN A 574 3.82 8.94 3.49
CA GLN A 574 2.82 8.71 2.45
C GLN A 574 1.39 8.85 3.03
N GLN A 575 0.50 9.43 2.24
CA GLN A 575 -0.91 9.68 2.61
C GLN A 575 -1.85 9.08 1.56
N ASP A 576 -3.11 8.83 1.92
CA ASP A 576 -4.15 8.51 0.92
C ASP A 576 -4.35 9.70 -0.01
N SER A 577 -4.08 9.51 -1.30
CA SER A 577 -4.16 10.55 -2.34
C SER A 577 -5.55 11.19 -2.44
N LYS A 578 -6.60 10.52 -1.96
CA LYS A 578 -7.98 11.07 -1.91
C LYS A 578 -8.22 12.03 -0.74
N ASN A 579 -7.39 11.99 0.29
CA ASN A 579 -7.54 12.79 1.50
C ASN A 579 -6.18 13.19 2.09
N VAL A 580 -5.31 13.77 1.27
CA VAL A 580 -4.10 14.45 1.71
C VAL A 580 -4.45 15.48 2.80
N ILE A 581 -3.74 15.41 3.93
CA ILE A 581 -3.85 16.34 5.06
C ILE A 581 -2.66 17.31 5.03
N ASP A 582 -1.43 16.81 4.96
CA ASP A 582 -0.23 17.63 4.81
C ASP A 582 0.11 17.83 3.32
N PRO A 583 -0.03 19.04 2.74
CA PRO A 583 0.29 19.29 1.34
C PRO A 583 1.79 19.33 1.05
N ARG A 584 2.65 19.19 2.07
CA ARG A 584 4.11 19.05 1.89
C ARG A 584 4.53 17.63 1.55
N ALA A 585 3.64 16.64 1.72
CA ALA A 585 3.95 15.22 1.62
C ALA A 585 3.02 14.51 0.62
N GLN A 586 3.27 14.69 -0.68
CA GLN A 586 2.39 14.18 -1.75
C GLN A 586 3.15 13.34 -2.79
N SER A 587 2.42 12.44 -3.47
CA SER A 587 2.93 11.73 -4.64
C SER A 587 2.98 12.66 -5.86
N GLU A 588 4.02 12.57 -6.70
CA GLU A 588 4.23 13.37 -7.93
C GLU A 588 4.44 14.89 -7.74
N ASP A 589 4.52 15.44 -6.52
CA ASP A 589 4.74 16.89 -6.35
C ASP A 589 6.22 17.28 -6.49
N LEU A 590 6.47 18.58 -6.65
CA LEU A 590 7.82 19.13 -6.81
C LEU A 590 7.94 20.50 -6.14
N GLY A 591 8.68 20.55 -5.04
CA GLY A 591 9.15 21.79 -4.43
C GLY A 591 8.18 22.45 -3.44
N ASP A 592 8.65 23.53 -2.83
CA ASP A 592 8.01 24.23 -1.70
C ASP A 592 6.69 24.99 -1.99
N ASP A 593 6.25 25.06 -3.25
CA ASP A 593 5.09 25.85 -3.68
C ASP A 593 4.32 25.14 -4.81
N ALA A 594 3.38 24.27 -4.41
CA ALA A 594 2.57 23.48 -5.33
C ALA A 594 1.84 24.32 -6.39
N VAL A 595 1.45 25.56 -6.09
CA VAL A 595 0.84 26.48 -7.07
C VAL A 595 1.85 26.88 -8.14
N LYS A 596 3.06 27.25 -7.72
CA LYS A 596 4.12 27.70 -8.63
C LYS A 596 4.69 26.57 -9.47
N ALA A 597 4.89 25.39 -8.87
CA ALA A 597 5.29 24.18 -9.59
C ALA A 597 4.25 23.80 -10.66
N SER A 598 2.97 23.82 -10.27
CA SER A 598 1.84 23.58 -11.18
C SER A 598 1.76 24.62 -12.31
N GLN A 599 2.03 25.90 -12.04
CA GLN A 599 2.08 26.93 -13.09
C GLN A 599 3.16 26.63 -14.16
N TYR A 600 4.35 26.16 -13.74
CA TYR A 600 5.40 25.73 -14.67
C TYR A 600 5.03 24.44 -15.43
N GLY A 601 4.41 23.46 -14.75
CA GLY A 601 3.87 22.26 -15.39
C GLY A 601 2.79 22.57 -16.43
N LEU A 602 1.87 23.50 -16.13
CA LEU A 602 0.86 23.99 -17.06
C LEU A 602 1.47 24.72 -18.27
N ALA A 603 2.54 25.50 -18.07
CA ALA A 603 3.26 26.13 -19.18
C ALA A 603 3.86 25.08 -20.13
N ASN A 604 4.37 23.97 -19.60
CA ASN A 604 4.83 22.84 -20.39
C ASN A 604 3.68 22.11 -21.12
N LEU A 605 2.56 21.80 -20.44
CA LEU A 605 1.40 21.18 -21.09
C LEU A 605 0.81 22.06 -22.21
N LYS A 606 0.77 23.39 -22.04
CA LYS A 606 0.34 24.35 -23.08
C LYS A 606 1.23 24.31 -24.33
N ARG A 607 2.52 23.99 -24.20
CA ARG A 607 3.44 23.77 -25.34
C ARG A 607 3.30 22.37 -25.94
N LEU A 608 2.99 21.36 -25.12
CA LEU A 608 2.90 19.95 -25.52
C LEU A 608 1.61 19.62 -26.28
N VAL A 609 0.43 20.07 -25.80
CA VAL A 609 -0.87 19.66 -26.38
C VAL A 609 -1.00 19.92 -27.89
N PRO A 610 -0.62 21.10 -28.43
CA PRO A 610 -0.65 21.35 -29.88
C PRO A 610 0.28 20.43 -30.69
N GLN A 611 1.27 19.80 -30.06
CA GLN A 611 2.26 18.95 -30.70
C GLN A 611 1.89 17.46 -30.70
N ILE A 612 0.82 17.06 -29.99
CA ILE A 612 0.46 15.64 -29.79
C ILE A 612 0.30 14.89 -31.12
N SER A 613 -0.39 15.47 -32.11
CA SER A 613 -0.51 14.87 -33.45
C SER A 613 0.84 14.63 -34.13
N THR A 614 1.81 15.52 -33.91
CA THR A 614 3.14 15.46 -34.55
C THR A 614 4.09 14.53 -33.81
N TRP A 615 3.94 14.37 -32.50
CA TRP A 615 4.82 13.54 -31.67
C TRP A 615 4.36 12.08 -31.54
N ALA A 616 3.08 11.81 -31.83
CA ALA A 616 2.45 10.52 -31.54
C ALA A 616 1.78 9.83 -32.74
N SER A 617 1.74 10.43 -33.93
CA SER A 617 1.18 9.80 -35.14
C SER A 617 2.19 9.81 -36.29
N ASN A 618 2.23 8.71 -37.06
CA ASN A 618 2.96 8.62 -38.32
C ASN A 618 1.99 8.60 -39.51
N GLU A 619 2.48 8.87 -40.72
CA GLU A 619 1.68 8.77 -41.94
C GLU A 619 1.29 7.31 -42.20
N GLY A 620 0.00 7.06 -42.47
CA GLY A 620 -0.56 5.72 -42.66
C GLY A 620 -0.98 4.98 -41.38
N GLU A 621 -0.67 5.53 -40.19
CA GLU A 621 -1.15 4.99 -38.90
C GLU A 621 -2.44 5.67 -38.43
N ASP A 622 -3.11 5.06 -37.44
CA ASP A 622 -4.23 5.68 -36.74
C ASP A 622 -3.77 6.71 -35.67
N TYR A 623 -4.74 7.35 -35.01
CA TYR A 623 -4.47 8.32 -33.96
C TYR A 623 -4.51 7.74 -32.53
N VAL A 624 -4.49 6.42 -32.34
CA VAL A 624 -4.61 5.80 -30.99
C VAL A 624 -3.51 6.26 -30.04
N GLN A 625 -2.27 6.35 -30.52
CA GLN A 625 -1.14 6.82 -29.70
C GLN A 625 -1.25 8.31 -29.36
N ALA A 626 -1.79 9.12 -30.28
CA ALA A 626 -2.12 10.52 -30.02
C ALA A 626 -3.23 10.66 -28.96
N GLY A 627 -4.30 9.86 -29.05
CA GLY A 627 -5.37 9.83 -28.05
C GLY A 627 -4.88 9.38 -26.66
N LYS A 628 -3.95 8.43 -26.59
CA LYS A 628 -3.31 8.01 -25.33
C LYS A 628 -2.44 9.12 -24.71
N LEU A 629 -1.58 9.76 -25.52
CA LEU A 629 -0.77 10.88 -25.04
C LEU A 629 -1.64 12.07 -24.62
N PHE A 630 -2.76 12.30 -25.31
CA PHE A 630 -3.74 13.31 -24.95
C PHE A 630 -4.41 13.00 -23.61
N MET A 631 -4.87 11.77 -23.39
CA MET A 631 -5.40 11.36 -22.10
C MET A 631 -4.36 11.53 -20.97
N ALA A 632 -3.09 11.19 -21.21
CA ALA A 632 -2.01 11.38 -20.25
C ALA A 632 -1.75 12.88 -19.93
N ALA A 633 -1.85 13.78 -20.92
CA ALA A 633 -1.75 15.22 -20.70
C ALA A 633 -2.90 15.77 -19.84
N ILE A 634 -4.13 15.24 -20.00
CA ILE A 634 -5.28 15.61 -19.18
C ILE A 634 -5.12 15.10 -17.74
N PHE A 635 -4.67 13.85 -17.56
CA PHE A 635 -4.39 13.32 -16.21
C PHE A 635 -3.28 14.11 -15.51
N GLN A 636 -2.22 14.51 -16.21
CA GLN A 636 -1.18 15.36 -15.61
C GLN A 636 -1.70 16.75 -15.21
N TRP A 637 -2.60 17.35 -16.00
CA TRP A 637 -3.31 18.58 -15.63
C TRP A 637 -4.16 18.40 -14.37
N GLN A 638 -4.86 17.27 -14.24
CA GLN A 638 -5.61 16.93 -13.04
C GLN A 638 -4.67 16.78 -11.82
N THR A 639 -3.55 16.08 -11.95
CA THR A 639 -2.57 15.89 -10.88
C THR A 639 -2.10 17.23 -10.31
N TYR A 640 -1.77 18.21 -11.17
CA TYR A 640 -1.42 19.57 -10.73
C TYR A 640 -2.56 20.28 -9.97
N ALA A 641 -3.81 20.10 -10.39
CA ALA A 641 -4.96 20.64 -9.65
C ALA A 641 -5.15 19.95 -8.28
N GLU A 642 -4.85 18.66 -8.17
CA GLU A 642 -4.94 17.91 -6.92
C GLU A 642 -3.84 18.32 -5.92
N HIS A 643 -2.60 18.51 -6.37
CA HIS A 643 -1.49 19.06 -5.56
C HIS A 643 -1.81 20.43 -4.99
N VAL A 644 -2.41 21.31 -5.79
CA VAL A 644 -2.83 22.63 -5.34
C VAL A 644 -4.01 22.54 -4.36
N MET A 645 -5.01 21.71 -4.66
CA MET A 645 -6.19 21.49 -3.80
C MET A 645 -5.82 21.00 -2.40
N ALA A 646 -4.76 20.19 -2.24
CA ALA A 646 -4.32 19.69 -0.94
C ALA A 646 -4.08 20.81 0.10
N ASN A 647 -3.67 22.00 -0.35
CA ASN A 647 -3.42 23.16 0.51
C ASN A 647 -4.70 23.72 1.18
N ILE A 648 -5.88 23.57 0.56
CA ILE A 648 -7.15 24.12 1.06
C ILE A 648 -7.68 23.22 2.17
N GLY A 649 -7.73 23.69 3.42
CA GLY A 649 -8.03 22.85 4.59
C GLY A 649 -6.97 21.77 4.87
N GLY A 650 -5.73 22.00 4.43
CA GLY A 650 -4.56 21.21 4.80
C GLY A 650 -3.96 21.64 6.14
N LEU A 651 -3.18 20.74 6.75
CA LEU A 651 -2.45 20.95 8.01
C LEU A 651 -1.01 20.49 7.83
N TYR A 652 -0.04 21.34 8.19
CA TYR A 652 1.33 20.87 8.40
C TYR A 652 1.37 19.99 9.65
N LEU A 653 1.81 18.75 9.47
CA LEU A 653 1.91 17.72 10.49
C LEU A 653 3.36 17.58 10.94
N GLU A 654 3.60 17.75 12.24
CA GLU A 654 4.91 17.54 12.86
C GLU A 654 4.82 16.44 13.92
N ASN A 655 5.96 15.80 14.22
CA ASN A 655 6.09 14.82 15.31
C ASN A 655 6.90 15.47 16.46
N PRO A 656 6.31 16.37 17.26
CA PRO A 656 7.03 17.14 18.26
C PRO A 656 7.48 16.26 19.44
N VAL A 657 8.65 16.59 19.98
CA VAL A 657 9.19 16.01 21.22
C VAL A 657 9.37 17.10 22.28
N ALA A 658 9.19 16.74 23.55
CA ALA A 658 9.28 17.72 24.65
C ALA A 658 10.61 18.50 24.61
N GLY A 659 10.51 19.83 24.44
CA GLY A 659 11.64 20.75 24.34
C GLY A 659 12.01 21.21 22.92
N ASP A 660 11.36 20.72 21.86
CA ASP A 660 11.57 21.23 20.49
C ASP A 660 10.70 22.44 20.11
N HIS A 661 9.70 22.75 20.95
CA HIS A 661 8.76 23.88 20.79
C HIS A 661 7.96 23.87 19.49
N LYS A 662 7.72 22.70 18.87
CA LYS A 662 6.86 22.54 17.70
C LYS A 662 5.39 22.29 18.05
N ASP A 663 4.50 22.90 17.27
CA ASP A 663 3.08 22.52 17.23
C ASP A 663 2.89 21.25 16.37
N ALA A 664 2.15 20.26 16.88
CA ALA A 664 1.86 19.03 16.13
C ALA A 664 0.89 19.25 14.94
N TYR A 665 0.19 20.37 14.91
CA TYR A 665 -0.84 20.71 13.93
C TYR A 665 -0.79 22.21 13.63
N THR A 666 -0.32 22.60 12.45
CA THR A 666 -0.33 23.99 12.01
C THR A 666 -1.20 24.11 10.76
N PRO A 667 -2.26 24.94 10.73
CA PRO A 667 -3.04 25.15 9.51
C PRO A 667 -2.16 25.70 8.38
N VAL A 668 -2.39 25.25 7.15
CA VAL A 668 -1.79 25.89 5.97
C VAL A 668 -2.19 27.38 5.99
N PRO A 669 -1.25 28.34 5.84
CA PRO A 669 -1.54 29.77 5.98
C PRO A 669 -2.70 30.23 5.09
N LYS A 670 -3.62 31.06 5.60
CA LYS A 670 -4.81 31.57 4.89
C LYS A 670 -4.46 32.12 3.49
N ALA A 671 -3.34 32.84 3.37
CA ALA A 671 -2.84 33.36 2.10
C ALA A 671 -2.50 32.28 1.06
N MET A 672 -1.89 31.16 1.47
CA MET A 672 -1.60 30.03 0.58
C MET A 672 -2.90 29.31 0.17
N GLN A 673 -3.86 29.16 1.09
CA GLN A 673 -5.16 28.54 0.76
C GLN A 673 -5.95 29.38 -0.26
N LEU A 674 -5.93 30.71 -0.13
CA LEU A 674 -6.55 31.62 -1.11
C LEU A 674 -5.84 31.57 -2.46
N LYS A 675 -4.49 31.63 -2.47
CA LYS A 675 -3.67 31.47 -3.69
C LYS A 675 -3.96 30.15 -4.41
N ALA A 676 -4.09 29.06 -3.66
CA ALA A 676 -4.45 27.75 -4.19
C ALA A 676 -5.86 27.74 -4.78
N LEU A 677 -6.84 28.33 -4.09
CA LEU A 677 -8.21 28.43 -4.60
C LEU A 677 -8.28 29.27 -5.89
N ASP A 678 -7.58 30.39 -5.97
CA ASP A 678 -7.58 31.24 -7.15
C ASP A 678 -6.93 30.54 -8.37
N PHE A 679 -5.84 29.79 -8.17
CA PHE A 679 -5.31 28.90 -9.21
C PHE A 679 -6.36 27.88 -9.69
N LEU A 680 -7.12 27.27 -8.78
CA LEU A 680 -8.17 26.30 -9.16
C LEU A 680 -9.32 26.96 -9.91
N LYS A 681 -9.76 28.16 -9.50
CA LYS A 681 -10.78 28.95 -10.22
C LYS A 681 -10.36 29.20 -11.67
N GLU A 682 -9.11 29.58 -11.89
CA GLU A 682 -8.59 29.94 -13.21
C GLU A 682 -8.24 28.75 -14.11
N GLN A 683 -7.62 27.69 -13.55
CA GLN A 683 -6.98 26.64 -14.35
C GLN A 683 -7.68 25.27 -14.28
N ALA A 684 -8.59 25.04 -13.32
CA ALA A 684 -9.10 23.70 -12.99
C ALA A 684 -10.63 23.57 -12.94
N ILE A 685 -11.35 24.49 -12.25
CA ILE A 685 -12.82 24.44 -12.07
C ILE A 685 -13.55 24.52 -13.41
N THR A 686 -13.05 25.34 -14.33
CA THR A 686 -13.44 25.30 -15.74
C THR A 686 -12.31 24.65 -16.53
N ALA A 687 -12.60 23.51 -17.17
CA ALA A 687 -11.62 22.81 -17.98
C ALA A 687 -11.15 23.69 -19.16
N PRO A 688 -9.85 24.01 -19.27
CA PRO A 688 -9.41 25.10 -20.12
C PRO A 688 -9.41 24.73 -21.61
N GLU A 689 -9.74 25.70 -22.48
CA GLU A 689 -9.90 25.48 -23.92
C GLU A 689 -8.63 24.93 -24.61
N TRP A 690 -7.43 25.40 -24.20
CA TRP A 690 -6.16 24.94 -24.76
C TRP A 690 -5.89 23.45 -24.54
N LEU A 691 -6.47 22.85 -23.49
CA LEU A 691 -6.30 21.44 -23.19
C LEU A 691 -7.20 20.61 -24.12
N PHE A 692 -8.42 21.07 -24.39
CA PHE A 692 -9.38 20.41 -25.26
C PHE A 692 -9.31 20.96 -26.69
N ASP A 693 -8.11 20.93 -27.28
CA ASP A 693 -7.83 21.53 -28.59
C ASP A 693 -8.74 20.99 -29.71
N ALA A 694 -9.37 21.92 -30.44
CA ALA A 694 -10.37 21.60 -31.45
C ALA A 694 -9.79 21.04 -32.76
N ALA A 695 -8.47 21.14 -33.00
CA ALA A 695 -7.83 20.50 -34.15
C ALA A 695 -7.43 19.05 -33.84
N LEU A 696 -7.00 18.77 -32.61
CA LEU A 696 -6.74 17.42 -32.10
C LEU A 696 -8.05 16.62 -31.95
N LEU A 697 -9.10 17.23 -31.40
CA LEU A 697 -10.42 16.59 -31.22
C LEU A 697 -11.15 16.23 -32.51
N LYS A 698 -10.75 16.81 -33.65
CA LYS A 698 -11.24 16.38 -34.99
C LYS A 698 -10.59 15.09 -35.48
N LYS A 699 -9.47 14.69 -34.88
CA LYS A 699 -8.66 13.52 -35.27
C LYS A 699 -8.80 12.36 -34.29
N THR A 700 -8.90 12.66 -32.99
CA THR A 700 -8.98 11.65 -31.93
C THR A 700 -9.54 12.23 -30.64
N PHE A 701 -10.25 11.40 -29.87
CA PHE A 701 -10.59 11.69 -28.48
C PHE A 701 -9.48 11.19 -27.53
N PRO A 702 -9.45 11.66 -26.27
CA PRO A 702 -8.62 11.04 -25.24
C PRO A 702 -8.93 9.55 -25.10
N ILE A 703 -7.91 8.70 -25.17
CA ILE A 703 -8.03 7.22 -25.13
C ILE A 703 -7.40 6.69 -23.84
N LYS A 704 -8.11 5.81 -23.13
CA LYS A 704 -7.54 4.96 -22.07
C LYS A 704 -7.64 3.48 -22.47
N GLU A 705 -6.64 2.70 -22.11
CA GLU A 705 -6.73 1.23 -22.14
C GLU A 705 -7.62 0.72 -20.99
N SER A 706 -8.38 -0.34 -21.25
CA SER A 706 -9.21 -0.99 -20.24
C SER A 706 -9.28 -2.51 -20.49
N PRO A 707 -9.73 -3.31 -19.51
CA PRO A 707 -9.95 -4.75 -19.70
C PRO A 707 -10.97 -5.11 -20.79
N VAL A 708 -11.74 -4.15 -21.30
CA VAL A 708 -12.69 -4.35 -22.42
C VAL A 708 -12.20 -3.75 -23.74
N GLY A 709 -10.92 -3.37 -23.82
CA GLY A 709 -10.29 -2.74 -24.98
C GLY A 709 -10.04 -1.24 -24.80
N LEU A 710 -9.76 -0.56 -25.91
CA LEU A 710 -9.58 0.90 -25.93
C LEU A 710 -10.91 1.61 -25.70
N VAL A 711 -10.91 2.62 -24.83
CA VAL A 711 -12.07 3.47 -24.55
C VAL A 711 -11.74 4.90 -24.94
N GLU A 712 -12.51 5.44 -25.89
CA GLU A 712 -12.50 6.85 -26.27
C GLU A 712 -13.44 7.66 -25.38
N TYR A 713 -12.95 8.77 -24.83
CA TYR A 713 -13.69 9.59 -23.88
C TYR A 713 -14.22 10.85 -24.57
N ALA A 714 -15.54 10.92 -24.72
CA ALA A 714 -16.22 12.10 -25.26
C ALA A 714 -15.87 13.35 -24.42
N PRO A 715 -15.37 14.46 -25.04
CA PRO A 715 -14.82 15.61 -24.32
C PRO A 715 -15.74 16.21 -23.27
N TYR A 716 -17.04 16.31 -23.57
CA TYR A 716 -18.05 16.81 -22.65
C TYR A 716 -18.15 15.98 -21.36
N ASN A 717 -18.21 14.65 -21.49
CA ASN A 717 -18.29 13.76 -20.33
C ASN A 717 -16.99 13.82 -19.51
N LEU A 718 -15.83 13.84 -20.20
CA LEU A 718 -14.53 13.89 -19.54
C LEU A 718 -14.32 15.21 -18.76
N LYS A 719 -14.64 16.36 -19.37
CA LYS A 719 -14.70 17.65 -18.67
C LYS A 719 -15.62 17.59 -17.45
N ARG A 720 -16.82 16.99 -17.60
CA ARG A 720 -17.82 16.87 -16.53
C ARG A 720 -17.31 16.02 -15.36
N GLU A 721 -16.66 14.90 -15.64
CA GLU A 721 -16.15 13.97 -14.62
C GLU A 721 -15.04 14.60 -13.77
N PHE A 722 -14.04 15.24 -14.40
CA PHE A 722 -12.97 15.92 -13.65
C PHE A 722 -13.48 17.11 -12.84
N GLN A 723 -14.35 17.93 -13.42
CA GLN A 723 -14.97 19.05 -12.71
C GLN A 723 -15.81 18.59 -11.51
N TYR A 724 -16.60 17.51 -11.67
CA TYR A 724 -17.35 16.91 -10.57
C TYR A 724 -16.40 16.37 -9.48
N GLY A 725 -15.34 15.65 -9.86
CA GLY A 725 -14.35 15.11 -8.93
C GLY A 725 -13.64 16.19 -8.10
N LEU A 726 -13.16 17.24 -8.75
CA LEU A 726 -12.51 18.38 -8.09
C LEU A 726 -13.47 19.07 -7.10
N LEU A 727 -14.69 19.39 -7.54
CA LEU A 727 -15.69 20.02 -6.68
C LEU A 727 -16.07 19.11 -5.50
N TYR A 728 -16.21 17.80 -5.71
CA TYR A 728 -16.51 16.83 -4.67
C TYR A 728 -15.41 16.75 -3.60
N SER A 729 -14.14 16.80 -4.01
CA SER A 729 -12.98 16.80 -3.11
C SER A 729 -12.75 18.13 -2.39
N LEU A 730 -13.16 19.26 -2.98
CA LEU A 730 -13.14 20.58 -2.34
C LEU A 730 -14.21 20.70 -1.24
N VAL A 731 -15.41 20.18 -1.46
CA VAL A 731 -16.49 20.17 -0.44
C VAL A 731 -16.64 18.81 0.25
N SER A 732 -15.57 18.00 0.30
CA SER A 732 -15.59 16.73 1.02
C SER A 732 -15.90 16.96 2.49
N GLN A 733 -16.56 15.99 3.13
CA GLN A 733 -16.97 16.15 4.52
C GLN A 733 -15.74 16.29 5.42
N GLU A 734 -14.72 15.50 5.13
CA GLU A 734 -13.46 15.41 5.82
C GLU A 734 -12.69 16.73 5.75
N ARG A 735 -12.62 17.37 4.57
CA ARG A 735 -11.94 18.66 4.39
C ARG A 735 -12.70 19.78 5.11
N LEU A 736 -14.03 19.83 5.00
CA LEU A 736 -14.84 20.86 5.67
C LEU A 736 -14.81 20.72 7.21
N LEU A 737 -14.77 19.50 7.75
CA LEU A 737 -14.57 19.26 9.18
C LEU A 737 -13.21 19.77 9.65
N ARG A 738 -12.11 19.51 8.91
CA ARG A 738 -10.79 20.08 9.24
C ARG A 738 -10.80 21.60 9.28
N MET A 739 -11.45 22.25 8.31
CA MET A 739 -11.55 23.71 8.28
C MET A 739 -12.34 24.28 9.47
N MET A 740 -13.42 23.61 9.89
CA MET A 740 -14.19 23.99 11.08
C MET A 740 -13.41 23.78 12.38
N GLU A 741 -12.68 22.67 12.51
CA GLU A 741 -11.83 22.41 13.68
C GLU A 741 -10.75 23.50 13.83
N MET A 742 -10.11 23.91 12.72
CA MET A 742 -9.12 24.98 12.75
C MET A 742 -9.73 26.37 13.03
N GLU A 743 -10.97 26.61 12.59
CA GLU A 743 -11.72 27.82 12.95
C GLU A 743 -12.01 27.88 14.47
N ILE A 744 -12.33 26.74 15.08
CA ILE A 744 -12.53 26.63 16.54
C ILE A 744 -11.20 26.82 17.29
N MET A 745 -10.11 26.19 16.84
CA MET A 745 -8.81 26.23 17.53
C MET A 745 -8.09 27.58 17.40
N MET A 746 -8.14 28.22 16.22
CA MET A 746 -7.31 29.39 15.89
C MET A 746 -8.10 30.69 15.72
N GLY A 747 -9.43 30.60 15.64
CA GLY A 747 -10.33 31.73 15.39
C GLY A 747 -10.43 32.11 13.90
N LYS A 748 -11.65 32.45 13.47
CA LYS A 748 -12.03 32.74 12.07
C LYS A 748 -11.17 33.77 11.32
N GLU A 749 -10.57 34.73 12.02
CA GLU A 749 -9.74 35.77 11.38
C GLU A 749 -8.38 35.21 10.90
N ASN A 750 -7.88 34.16 11.55
CA ASN A 750 -6.55 33.59 11.31
C ASN A 750 -6.53 32.45 10.28
N VAL A 751 -7.70 31.91 9.91
CA VAL A 751 -7.83 30.73 9.04
C VAL A 751 -8.75 30.98 7.84
N PHE A 752 -8.62 30.16 6.80
CA PHE A 752 -9.61 30.09 5.73
C PHE A 752 -10.76 29.17 6.17
N THR A 753 -11.95 29.72 6.32
CA THR A 753 -13.11 29.03 6.90
C THR A 753 -13.89 28.22 5.86
N ALA A 754 -14.63 27.20 6.31
CA ALA A 754 -15.52 26.42 5.45
C ALA A 754 -16.61 27.30 4.79
N SER A 755 -17.07 28.36 5.49
CA SER A 755 -18.05 29.32 4.99
C SER A 755 -17.49 30.21 3.87
N GLU A 756 -16.24 30.69 4.02
CA GLU A 756 -15.56 31.44 2.95
C GLU A 756 -15.36 30.57 1.71
N LEU A 757 -14.91 29.32 1.85
CA LEU A 757 -14.75 28.41 0.71
C LEU A 757 -16.06 28.19 -0.06
N LEU A 758 -17.16 27.85 0.62
CA LEU A 758 -18.46 27.63 -0.03
C LEU A 758 -18.99 28.89 -0.73
N LYS A 759 -18.79 30.07 -0.11
CA LYS A 759 -19.12 31.38 -0.71
C LYS A 759 -18.30 31.68 -1.97
N GLU A 760 -16.99 31.45 -1.95
CA GLU A 760 -16.09 31.68 -3.09
C GLU A 760 -16.38 30.71 -4.23
N LEU A 761 -16.67 29.44 -3.93
CA LEU A 761 -17.11 28.45 -4.92
C LEU A 761 -18.44 28.86 -5.55
N ARG A 762 -19.44 29.27 -4.77
CA ARG A 762 -20.72 29.79 -5.31
C ARG A 762 -20.51 31.00 -6.21
N GLY A 763 -19.67 31.96 -5.79
CA GLY A 763 -19.35 33.16 -6.56
C GLY A 763 -18.70 32.83 -7.91
N THR A 764 -17.85 31.81 -7.94
CA THR A 764 -17.17 31.31 -9.15
C THR A 764 -18.15 30.54 -10.06
N VAL A 765 -18.82 29.52 -9.51
CA VAL A 765 -19.73 28.61 -10.23
C VAL A 765 -20.88 29.39 -10.87
N PHE A 766 -21.54 30.27 -10.11
CA PHE A 766 -22.70 31.04 -10.58
C PHE A 766 -22.32 32.44 -11.09
N ALA A 767 -21.06 32.69 -11.47
CA ALA A 767 -20.60 34.02 -11.89
C ALA A 767 -21.43 34.63 -13.04
N LYS A 768 -21.87 33.81 -14.01
CA LYS A 768 -22.72 34.27 -15.12
C LYS A 768 -24.17 34.50 -14.66
N THR A 769 -24.72 33.63 -13.82
CA THR A 769 -26.05 33.75 -13.22
C THR A 769 -26.19 35.00 -12.33
N LEU A 770 -25.19 35.28 -11.49
CA LEU A 770 -25.10 36.51 -10.68
C LEU A 770 -25.15 37.78 -11.55
N ASN A 771 -24.48 37.74 -12.71
CA ASN A 771 -24.44 38.82 -13.69
C ASN A 771 -25.62 38.80 -14.69
N GLY A 772 -26.60 37.90 -14.54
CA GLY A 772 -27.76 37.80 -15.43
C GLY A 772 -27.45 37.44 -16.89
N LYS A 773 -26.28 36.83 -17.15
CA LYS A 773 -25.85 36.45 -18.50
C LYS A 773 -26.53 35.14 -18.96
N LYS A 774 -26.63 34.95 -20.28
CA LYS A 774 -26.99 33.66 -20.90
C LYS A 774 -25.95 32.59 -20.53
N LEU A 775 -26.40 31.37 -20.26
CA LEU A 775 -25.53 30.22 -19.99
C LEU A 775 -25.27 29.39 -21.26
N SER A 776 -24.02 29.02 -21.47
CA SER A 776 -23.61 27.98 -22.44
C SER A 776 -23.90 26.58 -21.89
N VAL A 777 -23.60 25.54 -22.67
CA VAL A 777 -23.68 24.14 -22.19
C VAL A 777 -22.69 23.89 -21.05
N GLU A 778 -21.46 24.41 -21.14
CA GLU A 778 -20.42 24.22 -20.12
C GLU A 778 -20.72 24.99 -18.83
N ASP A 779 -21.35 26.16 -18.93
CA ASP A 779 -21.80 26.92 -17.75
C ASP A 779 -22.87 26.16 -16.96
N ARG A 780 -23.86 25.61 -17.67
CA ARG A 780 -24.90 24.77 -17.04
C ARG A 780 -24.33 23.49 -16.46
N MET A 781 -23.30 22.91 -17.09
CA MET A 781 -22.60 21.74 -16.57
C MET A 781 -21.89 22.06 -15.25
N LEU A 782 -21.23 23.22 -15.15
CA LEU A 782 -20.57 23.69 -13.92
C LEU A 782 -21.58 23.94 -12.78
N GLU A 783 -22.65 24.68 -13.05
CA GLU A 783 -23.73 24.93 -12.08
C GLU A 783 -24.41 23.62 -11.64
N GLN A 784 -24.68 22.70 -12.58
CA GLN A 784 -25.25 21.40 -12.26
C GLN A 784 -24.30 20.53 -11.43
N ASN A 785 -23.02 20.44 -11.81
CA ASN A 785 -22.05 19.59 -11.11
C ASN A 785 -21.87 20.03 -9.65
N TYR A 786 -21.79 21.33 -9.37
CA TYR A 786 -21.69 21.82 -7.99
C TYR A 786 -22.93 21.50 -7.15
N VAL A 787 -24.14 21.67 -7.72
CA VAL A 787 -25.39 21.27 -7.06
C VAL A 787 -25.46 19.75 -6.84
N ASP A 788 -25.19 18.94 -7.87
CA ASP A 788 -25.19 17.48 -7.79
C ASP A 788 -24.18 16.99 -6.72
N VAL A 789 -23.00 17.59 -6.60
CA VAL A 789 -22.01 17.32 -5.54
C VAL A 789 -22.54 17.63 -4.14
N LEU A 790 -23.16 18.81 -3.94
CA LEU A 790 -23.73 19.21 -2.65
C LEU A 790 -24.88 18.28 -2.24
N LEU A 791 -25.73 17.90 -3.20
CA LEU A 791 -26.82 16.94 -2.99
C LEU A 791 -26.29 15.55 -2.63
N VAL A 792 -25.46 14.94 -3.47
CA VAL A 792 -24.91 13.59 -3.25
C VAL A 792 -24.12 13.49 -1.95
N SER A 793 -23.30 14.50 -1.62
CA SER A 793 -22.53 14.49 -0.38
C SER A 793 -23.38 14.74 0.87
N THR A 794 -24.54 15.39 0.74
CA THR A 794 -25.54 15.52 1.82
C THR A 794 -26.35 14.23 1.98
N ASP A 795 -26.79 13.60 0.89
CA ASP A 795 -27.57 12.38 0.91
C ASP A 795 -26.76 11.20 1.48
N LYS A 796 -25.50 11.01 1.03
CA LYS A 796 -24.57 10.02 1.60
C LYS A 796 -24.38 10.16 3.12
N MET A 797 -24.36 11.40 3.62
CA MET A 797 -24.25 11.65 5.05
C MET A 797 -25.49 11.16 5.80
N LEU A 798 -26.68 11.32 5.20
CA LEU A 798 -27.98 11.00 5.78
C LEU A 798 -28.43 9.54 5.59
N GLU A 799 -27.85 8.79 4.65
CA GLU A 799 -28.07 7.35 4.46
C GLU A 799 -27.93 6.59 5.78
N LYS A 800 -28.92 5.78 6.18
CA LYS A 800 -28.84 5.00 7.43
C LYS A 800 -27.73 3.95 7.35
N ILE A 801 -26.73 4.04 8.25
CA ILE A 801 -25.76 2.96 8.46
C ILE A 801 -26.51 1.75 9.02
N ASN A 802 -26.83 0.79 8.14
CA ASN A 802 -27.22 -0.54 8.57
C ASN A 802 -25.98 -1.24 9.14
N LYS A 803 -25.98 -1.52 10.44
CA LYS A 803 -24.87 -2.19 11.17
C LYS A 803 -24.47 -3.57 10.64
N THR A 804 -25.18 -4.09 9.63
CA THR A 804 -24.93 -5.36 8.95
C THR A 804 -24.17 -5.26 7.64
N ALA A 805 -23.83 -4.05 7.16
CA ALA A 805 -22.83 -3.86 6.12
C ALA A 805 -21.41 -4.05 6.70
N LEU A 806 -21.12 -5.30 7.11
CA LEU A 806 -19.75 -5.78 7.28
C LEU A 806 -19.01 -5.56 5.95
N GLN A 807 -17.72 -5.22 6.06
CA GLN A 807 -16.86 -4.83 4.95
C GLN A 807 -17.11 -5.68 3.70
N GLU A 808 -17.28 -5.02 2.55
CA GLU A 808 -17.18 -5.70 1.26
C GLU A 808 -15.78 -6.32 1.16
N ASN A 809 -15.71 -7.65 1.30
CA ASN A 809 -14.54 -8.43 0.93
C ASN A 809 -14.35 -8.37 -0.59
N LYS A 810 -13.79 -7.25 -1.04
CA LYS A 810 -12.92 -7.24 -2.23
C LYS A 810 -11.84 -8.30 -2.00
N LEU A 811 -11.30 -8.90 -3.06
CA LEU A 811 -10.10 -9.73 -2.93
C LEU A 811 -9.02 -8.90 -2.25
N LYS A 812 -8.69 -9.26 -1.01
CA LYS A 812 -7.56 -8.76 -0.26
C LYS A 812 -6.61 -9.93 -0.10
N LEU A 813 -5.35 -9.75 -0.48
CA LEU A 813 -4.30 -10.62 0.06
C LEU A 813 -4.27 -10.42 1.57
N LYS A 814 -4.15 -11.51 2.34
CA LYS A 814 -4.11 -11.43 3.81
C LYS A 814 -2.86 -10.73 4.33
N ASN A 815 -1.77 -10.81 3.56
CA ASN A 815 -0.56 -10.03 3.73
C ASN A 815 -0.54 -9.05 2.56
N GLU A 816 -0.87 -7.78 2.81
CA GLU A 816 -0.95 -6.78 1.74
C GLU A 816 0.46 -6.45 1.23
N LEU A 817 0.80 -7.00 0.06
CA LEU A 817 2.02 -6.69 -0.67
C LEU A 817 2.12 -5.18 -0.91
N GLN A 818 3.26 -4.60 -0.51
CA GLN A 818 3.59 -3.19 -0.78
C GLN A 818 3.87 -3.02 -2.27
N LEU A 819 2.81 -2.74 -3.03
CA LEU A 819 2.87 -2.35 -4.43
C LEU A 819 3.13 -0.85 -4.51
N CYS A 820 4.29 -0.47 -5.04
CA CYS A 820 4.62 0.92 -5.36
C CYS A 820 3.64 1.40 -6.45
N ASP A 821 2.67 2.26 -6.16
CA ASP A 821 1.57 2.51 -7.12
C ASP A 821 2.00 3.41 -8.29
N PHE A 822 2.51 2.73 -9.32
CA PHE A 822 2.90 3.27 -10.62
C PHE A 822 1.72 3.29 -11.64
N GLY A 823 0.50 2.97 -11.20
CA GLY A 823 -0.71 2.87 -12.03
C GLY A 823 -1.64 4.07 -11.91
N ASN A 824 -2.29 4.44 -13.02
CA ASN A 824 -3.24 5.57 -13.07
C ASN A 824 -4.69 5.14 -12.76
N ASP A 825 -4.84 4.22 -11.81
CA ASP A 825 -6.12 3.68 -11.34
C ASP A 825 -6.24 3.98 -9.85
N GLY A 826 -6.76 5.16 -9.51
CA GLY A 826 -6.93 5.69 -8.13
C GLY A 826 -7.85 4.86 -7.23
N LYS A 827 -7.49 3.60 -6.98
CA LYS A 827 -8.14 2.61 -6.12
C LYS A 827 -7.13 2.05 -5.13
N THR A 828 -6.44 2.98 -4.45
CA THR A 828 -5.77 2.72 -3.17
C THR A 828 -6.61 1.82 -2.26
N ALA A 829 -6.07 0.64 -1.95
CA ALA A 829 -6.42 -0.13 -0.77
C ALA A 829 -5.31 0.12 0.25
N THR A 830 -5.38 1.27 0.93
CA THR A 830 -4.41 1.77 1.91
C THR A 830 -4.56 1.07 3.26
N ALA A 831 -4.34 -0.25 3.29
CA ALA A 831 -4.20 -1.02 4.52
C ALA A 831 -2.82 -1.73 4.66
N ALA A 832 -1.97 -1.64 3.63
CA ALA A 832 -0.60 -2.17 3.59
C ALA A 832 0.43 -1.28 4.29
N GLU A 833 0.25 0.03 4.26
CA GLU A 833 0.87 0.92 5.24
C GLU A 833 0.05 0.78 6.53
N GLY A 834 0.62 0.05 7.49
CA GLY A 834 -0.01 -0.28 8.77
C GLY A 834 -0.25 0.97 9.60
N THR A 835 -1.36 1.65 9.30
CA THR A 835 -1.73 3.00 9.73
C THR A 835 -0.74 4.10 9.32
N ALA A 836 -1.27 5.27 8.95
CA ALA A 836 -0.48 6.49 9.01
C ALA A 836 0.04 6.63 10.45
N LEU A 837 1.31 7.00 10.63
CA LEU A 837 1.98 7.29 11.91
C LEU A 837 1.06 8.08 12.85
N ARG A 838 0.23 8.97 12.27
CA ARG A 838 -0.81 9.71 12.95
C ARG A 838 -2.20 9.40 12.38
N ASN A 839 -2.92 8.50 13.04
CA ASN A 839 -4.36 8.26 12.81
C ASN A 839 -5.22 9.42 13.36
N ILE A 840 -5.22 10.58 12.68
CA ILE A 840 -5.95 11.76 13.16
C ILE A 840 -7.46 11.63 12.86
N GLN A 841 -8.26 11.34 13.89
CA GLN A 841 -9.70 11.15 13.75
C GLN A 841 -10.48 12.48 13.81
N LEU A 842 -10.51 13.21 12.69
CA LEU A 842 -11.25 14.48 12.55
C LEU A 842 -12.69 14.29 12.02
N ASN A 843 -13.13 13.04 11.81
CA ASN A 843 -14.31 12.70 11.02
C ASN A 843 -15.43 12.01 11.82
N SER A 844 -15.51 12.24 13.14
CA SER A 844 -16.52 11.58 13.99
C SER A 844 -17.89 12.28 13.95
N MET A 845 -18.97 11.53 14.22
CA MET A 845 -20.36 12.03 14.32
C MET A 845 -20.86 12.95 13.18
N SER A 846 -20.44 12.68 11.94
CA SER A 846 -20.68 13.56 10.78
C SER A 846 -22.11 14.08 10.59
N ARG A 847 -23.14 13.26 10.84
CA ARG A 847 -24.55 13.64 10.72
C ARG A 847 -25.01 14.77 11.62
N THR A 848 -24.35 14.94 12.76
CA THR A 848 -24.64 15.98 13.75
C THR A 848 -23.57 17.08 13.73
N SER A 849 -22.69 17.08 12.73
CA SER A 849 -21.70 18.14 12.51
C SER A 849 -22.28 19.31 11.72
N ASP A 850 -21.71 20.50 11.92
CA ASP A 850 -22.11 21.70 11.21
C ASP A 850 -21.81 21.66 9.69
N VAL A 851 -21.05 20.68 9.19
CA VAL A 851 -20.89 20.46 7.74
C VAL A 851 -22.23 20.16 7.07
N ALA A 852 -23.13 19.45 7.75
CA ALA A 852 -24.49 19.21 7.24
C ALA A 852 -25.29 20.53 7.12
N ALA A 853 -25.14 21.41 8.13
CA ALA A 853 -25.80 22.71 8.17
C ALA A 853 -25.20 23.66 7.11
N ALA A 854 -23.88 23.70 6.97
CA ALA A 854 -23.17 24.51 5.98
C ALA A 854 -23.56 24.14 4.54
N LYS A 855 -23.59 22.85 4.19
CA LYS A 855 -24.01 22.38 2.85
C LYS A 855 -25.49 22.68 2.56
N ARG A 856 -26.37 22.53 3.56
CA ARG A 856 -27.79 22.91 3.41
C ARG A 856 -27.97 24.42 3.29
N GLY A 857 -27.22 25.20 4.05
CA GLY A 857 -27.15 26.66 3.94
C GLY A 857 -26.69 27.08 2.55
N GLU A 858 -25.69 26.40 1.99
CA GLU A 858 -25.21 26.62 0.63
C GLU A 858 -26.30 26.36 -0.42
N LEU A 859 -26.97 25.21 -0.35
CA LEU A 859 -28.11 24.88 -1.21
C LEU A 859 -29.25 25.91 -1.12
N LEU A 860 -29.52 26.46 0.09
CA LEU A 860 -30.50 27.53 0.30
C LEU A 860 -30.07 28.87 -0.34
N GLN A 861 -28.77 29.23 -0.28
CA GLN A 861 -28.25 30.40 -0.99
C GLN A 861 -28.35 30.23 -2.51
N ILE A 862 -28.06 29.03 -3.02
CA ILE A 862 -28.20 28.70 -4.45
C ILE A 862 -29.66 28.79 -4.90
N VAL A 863 -30.62 28.18 -4.20
CA VAL A 863 -32.03 28.23 -4.62
C VAL A 863 -32.60 29.65 -4.59
N THR A 864 -32.16 30.48 -3.64
CA THR A 864 -32.52 31.91 -3.57
C THR A 864 -31.96 32.70 -4.76
N LEU A 865 -30.71 32.43 -5.15
CA LEU A 865 -30.07 33.03 -6.32
C LEU A 865 -30.78 32.64 -7.63
N LEU A 866 -31.12 31.36 -7.78
CA LEU A 866 -31.81 30.83 -8.96
C LEU A 866 -33.24 31.37 -9.07
N GLU A 867 -34.00 31.41 -7.97
CA GLU A 867 -35.36 31.98 -7.93
C GLU A 867 -35.38 33.46 -8.35
N LYS A 868 -34.35 34.23 -7.97
CA LYS A 868 -34.19 35.62 -8.40
C LYS A 868 -33.90 35.77 -9.91
N ASN A 869 -33.29 34.76 -10.54
CA ASN A 869 -32.85 34.81 -11.93
C ASN A 869 -33.70 33.96 -12.90
N LYS A 870 -34.70 33.21 -12.42
CA LYS A 870 -35.49 32.24 -13.22
C LYS A 870 -36.09 32.73 -14.53
N GLY A 871 -36.42 34.02 -14.63
CA GLY A 871 -36.99 34.64 -15.84
C GLY A 871 -35.94 35.12 -16.85
N ARG A 872 -34.65 35.05 -16.54
CA ARG A 872 -33.54 35.61 -17.33
C ARG A 872 -32.89 34.57 -18.24
N GLY A 873 -32.25 35.03 -19.31
CA GLY A 873 -31.57 34.20 -20.30
C GLY A 873 -32.51 33.67 -21.39
N ASP A 874 -31.99 32.73 -22.18
CA ASP A 874 -32.77 31.97 -23.16
C ASP A 874 -33.51 30.78 -22.52
N ASP A 875 -34.35 30.08 -23.28
CA ASP A 875 -35.20 29.03 -22.72
C ASP A 875 -34.40 27.83 -22.18
N ALA A 876 -33.21 27.57 -22.72
CA ALA A 876 -32.27 26.60 -22.18
C ALA A 876 -31.71 27.04 -20.81
N THR A 877 -31.41 28.34 -20.64
CA THR A 877 -31.00 28.93 -19.36
C THR A 877 -32.14 28.87 -18.33
N LYS A 878 -33.36 29.29 -18.71
CA LYS A 878 -34.54 29.25 -17.82
C LYS A 878 -34.89 27.82 -17.39
N GLY A 879 -34.91 26.88 -18.34
CA GLY A 879 -35.19 25.46 -18.07
C GLY A 879 -34.18 24.83 -17.10
N HIS A 880 -32.91 25.20 -17.22
CA HIS A 880 -31.86 24.77 -16.30
C HIS A 880 -32.06 25.32 -14.88
N TYR A 881 -32.37 26.61 -14.73
CA TYR A 881 -32.70 27.17 -13.42
C TYR A 881 -33.92 26.46 -12.78
N MET A 882 -34.94 26.08 -13.57
CA MET A 882 -36.09 25.32 -13.06
C MET A 882 -35.70 23.93 -12.58
N ASP A 883 -34.90 23.19 -13.37
CA ASP A 883 -34.41 21.86 -13.00
C ASP A 883 -33.59 21.91 -11.69
N LEU A 884 -32.62 22.83 -11.57
CA LEU A 884 -31.84 22.97 -10.34
C LEU A 884 -32.69 23.36 -9.12
N ILE A 885 -33.63 24.31 -9.28
CA ILE A 885 -34.56 24.68 -8.19
C ILE A 885 -35.40 23.48 -7.75
N LEU A 886 -35.94 22.70 -8.69
CA LEU A 886 -36.75 21.51 -8.38
C LEU A 886 -35.94 20.45 -7.63
N ARG A 887 -34.72 20.14 -8.09
CA ARG A 887 -33.81 19.18 -7.42
C ARG A 887 -33.48 19.62 -5.99
N ILE A 888 -33.12 20.90 -5.80
CA ILE A 888 -32.77 21.44 -4.48
C ILE A 888 -33.98 21.42 -3.54
N ARG A 889 -35.16 21.90 -3.99
CA ARG A 889 -36.39 21.83 -3.18
C ARG A 889 -36.75 20.39 -2.79
N GLN A 890 -36.64 19.45 -3.73
CA GLN A 890 -36.95 18.04 -3.49
C GLN A 890 -36.05 17.42 -2.42
N SER A 891 -34.74 17.66 -2.47
CA SER A 891 -33.78 17.16 -1.46
C SER A 891 -33.99 17.83 -0.10
N LEU A 892 -34.15 19.16 -0.07
CA LEU A 892 -34.39 19.92 1.15
C LEU A 892 -35.82 19.75 1.73
N LYS A 893 -36.73 19.08 1.02
CA LYS A 893 -38.16 18.92 1.36
C LYS A 893 -38.87 20.26 1.58
N MET A 894 -38.53 21.24 0.74
CA MET A 894 -39.22 22.53 0.68
C MET A 894 -40.43 22.39 -0.23
N ASN A 895 -41.63 22.65 0.32
CA ASN A 895 -42.87 22.72 -0.44
C ASN A 895 -42.95 24.01 -1.26
#